data_AF-A0AAV6N5F2-F1
#
_entry.id   AF-A0AAV6N5F2-F1
#
_cell.length_a   1.000
_cell.length_b   1.000
_cell.length_c   1.000
_cell.angle_alpha   90.00
_cell.angle_beta   90.00
_cell.angle_gamma   90.00
#
_symmetry.space_group_name_H-M   'P 1'
#
loop_
_entity.id
_entity.type
_entity.pdbx_description
1 polymer ?
#
loop_
_entity_poly.entity_id
_entity_poly.type
_entity_poly.pdbx_seq_one_letter_code
_entity_poly.pdbx_strand_id
1 'polypeptide(L)'
;MERCLVAGFCLWFTLTFVIADENKSSAGGLIWSSAKEEGDLLIQYRPEEDSTAAAPVVHDADAFDGGFSSLDSMLQWAIGHSNPEKLKETAQDVKQLSPSELKKRQEEIKDLMEKLKMPSDAKLMQIAIDDLKNSSLSLEDRYRALQELLILVEPIDNANDLGKLGGLAVLIHELNHIDPEVRKVAAWILGKASQNNPIVQKKVLELGALSKLVRMAKSDFVEEAIKAFYAISSLVRNNLSGQELFYAAAGETMLQDILRNSSMDIRLQKKAVFLVSDLAETQLEKANEAERSFFGDRFFLKSVVDLTHSKDIDLQEKALIALKNLLLLRTTKAQVLREFCGLDVALERMRVKLEVLMEEEDHRDYAMDVESVRNQVELIFHERLGKRMQRLSREHPSQRHISLLNTYTAVFSFIAMADGHETDKNIEIWKIKKLIKALEAARGNGTSMISLIMPPRDQISRVTKMLGDEFGTASNIKSRVNRQSVLGAITSAQQRLKLYSKVPPNGLVLYTGTIVTEDGKEKKVTIDFEPFRPINASLYLCDNKFHTEALNELLESDDKFGFIVMDGNGTLFGTLSGNTREVLHKFSVDLPKKHGRGGQSALRFARLRMEKRHNYVRKTAELAPSSLLILPLVNLMLQD
;
A
#
# COMPACT_ATOMS: atom_id res chain seq x y z
N MET A 1 13.39 -21.15 -66.44
CA MET A 1 13.14 -22.51 -65.91
C MET A 1 14.44 -23.00 -65.31
N GLU A 2 14.39 -23.34 -64.02
CA GLU A 2 15.33 -24.17 -63.24
C GLU A 2 16.86 -23.94 -63.27
N ARG A 3 17.42 -23.95 -62.04
CA ARG A 3 18.81 -24.31 -61.61
C ARG A 3 19.89 -23.25 -61.92
N CYS A 4 20.93 -23.00 -61.11
CA CYS A 4 21.51 -23.63 -59.91
C CYS A 4 22.60 -22.68 -59.33
N LEU A 5 22.91 -22.84 -58.02
CA LEU A 5 24.16 -22.54 -57.26
C LEU A 5 24.77 -21.12 -57.34
N VAL A 6 25.20 -20.48 -56.24
CA VAL A 6 26.45 -20.69 -55.47
C VAL A 6 26.22 -20.09 -54.06
N ALA A 7 26.16 -20.88 -52.98
CA ALA A 7 27.23 -21.23 -52.03
C ALA A 7 27.87 -20.05 -51.25
N GLY A 8 27.82 -20.12 -49.90
CA GLY A 8 28.55 -19.20 -49.03
C GLY A 8 28.24 -19.32 -47.53
N PHE A 9 28.64 -20.44 -46.92
CA PHE A 9 29.13 -20.61 -45.52
C PHE A 9 28.47 -19.85 -44.35
N CYS A 10 27.83 -20.60 -43.42
CA CYS A 10 27.75 -20.24 -42.00
C CYS A 10 27.50 -21.50 -41.10
N LEU A 11 28.58 -22.09 -40.59
CA LEU A 11 28.73 -22.79 -39.29
C LEU A 11 29.96 -22.12 -38.67
N TRP A 12 30.14 -21.77 -37.40
CA TRP A 12 29.64 -22.20 -36.09
C TRP A 12 30.02 -21.08 -35.09
N PHE A 13 29.17 -20.74 -34.11
CA PHE A 13 29.47 -20.85 -32.67
C PHE A 13 28.38 -20.19 -31.81
N THR A 14 28.17 -20.83 -30.67
CA THR A 14 27.14 -20.70 -29.65
C THR A 14 27.11 -19.36 -28.91
N LEU A 15 25.89 -18.83 -28.67
CA LEU A 15 25.59 -18.07 -27.45
C LEU A 15 24.26 -18.55 -26.86
N THR A 16 24.36 -19.20 -25.72
CA THR A 16 23.28 -19.64 -24.83
C THR A 16 22.45 -18.46 -24.35
N PHE A 17 21.18 -18.40 -24.73
CA PHE A 17 20.17 -17.56 -24.07
C PHE A 17 19.56 -18.35 -22.90
N VAL A 18 19.80 -17.87 -21.70
CA VAL A 18 19.03 -18.21 -20.49
C VAL A 18 17.66 -17.55 -20.65
N ILE A 19 16.64 -18.36 -20.88
CA ILE A 19 15.23 -17.94 -20.79
C ILE A 19 14.88 -18.01 -19.30
N ALA A 20 14.72 -16.85 -18.68
CA ALA A 20 14.11 -16.73 -17.36
C ALA A 20 12.60 -17.00 -17.51
N ASP A 21 12.15 -18.07 -16.87
CA ASP A 21 10.75 -18.49 -16.83
C ASP A 21 9.98 -17.56 -15.87
N GLU A 22 9.11 -16.71 -16.42
CA GLU A 22 8.23 -15.84 -15.63
C GLU A 22 7.08 -16.66 -15.03
N ASN A 23 7.21 -16.97 -13.74
CA ASN A 23 6.21 -17.70 -12.98
C ASN A 23 5.00 -16.79 -12.67
N LYS A 24 3.95 -16.88 -13.49
CA LYS A 24 2.60 -16.38 -13.18
C LYS A 24 1.85 -17.44 -12.36
N SER A 25 1.89 -17.32 -11.03
CA SER A 25 0.95 -17.99 -10.13
C SER A 25 0.43 -17.00 -9.09
N SER A 26 -0.55 -16.19 -9.48
CA SER A 26 -1.41 -15.48 -8.53
C SER A 26 -2.47 -16.46 -8.00
N ALA A 27 -2.05 -17.34 -7.08
CA ALA A 27 -2.97 -18.00 -6.16
C ALA A 27 -3.03 -17.13 -4.90
N GLY A 28 -4.22 -16.65 -4.57
CA GLY A 28 -4.46 -15.75 -3.43
C GLY A 28 -3.87 -16.36 -2.16
N GLY A 29 -2.86 -15.70 -1.59
CA GLY A 29 -2.32 -16.06 -0.30
C GLY A 29 -3.40 -15.89 0.76
N LEU A 30 -4.03 -16.99 1.17
CA LEU A 30 -4.82 -17.02 2.39
C LEU A 30 -3.87 -16.74 3.55
N ILE A 31 -4.01 -15.54 4.10
CA ILE A 31 -3.27 -15.07 5.26
C ILE A 31 -3.65 -15.97 6.45
N TRP A 32 -2.63 -16.54 7.09
CA TRP A 32 -2.76 -17.14 8.41
C TRP A 32 -3.23 -16.07 9.38
N SER A 33 -4.53 -16.02 9.67
CA SER A 33 -5.04 -15.20 10.76
C SER A 33 -4.48 -15.78 12.05
N SER A 34 -3.62 -15.01 12.73
CA SER A 34 -3.44 -15.18 14.16
C SER A 34 -4.83 -14.90 14.75
N ALA A 35 -5.60 -15.96 14.98
CA ALA A 35 -6.90 -15.86 15.64
C ALA A 35 -6.76 -14.93 16.84
N LYS A 36 -7.68 -13.97 16.98
CA LYS A 36 -7.86 -13.17 18.19
C LYS A 36 -7.78 -14.12 19.39
N GLU A 37 -6.70 -14.03 20.16
CA GLU A 37 -6.60 -14.74 21.44
C GLU A 37 -7.43 -13.94 22.46
N GLU A 38 -8.72 -14.24 22.53
CA GLU A 38 -9.53 -14.01 23.72
C GLU A 38 -9.10 -15.05 24.76
N GLY A 39 -8.24 -14.63 25.69
CA GLY A 39 -7.69 -15.54 26.71
C GLY A 39 -6.87 -14.89 27.83
N ASP A 40 -6.80 -13.56 27.92
CA ASP A 40 -6.08 -12.85 29.00
C ASP A 40 -7.06 -12.06 29.90
N LEU A 41 -8.02 -12.77 30.49
CA LEU A 41 -8.77 -12.28 31.64
C LEU A 41 -8.87 -13.42 32.63
N LEU A 42 -8.06 -13.35 33.69
CA LEU A 42 -8.33 -13.79 35.08
C LEU A 42 -7.01 -14.09 35.81
N ILE A 43 -6.43 -13.08 36.46
CA ILE A 43 -5.69 -13.29 37.72
C ILE A 43 -6.16 -12.24 38.73
N GLN A 44 -6.41 -12.74 39.94
CA GLN A 44 -7.32 -12.26 40.95
C GLN A 44 -6.97 -10.90 41.58
N TYR A 45 -8.04 -10.14 41.79
CA TYR A 45 -8.12 -8.94 42.62
C TYR A 45 -8.08 -9.30 44.11
N ARG A 46 -7.36 -8.52 44.92
CA ARG A 46 -7.65 -8.35 46.35
C ARG A 46 -7.45 -6.86 46.75
N PRO A 47 -8.45 -6.20 47.34
CA PRO A 47 -8.42 -4.78 47.69
C PRO A 47 -7.92 -4.54 49.12
N GLU A 48 -7.31 -3.37 49.38
CA GLU A 48 -7.47 -2.50 50.57
C GLU A 48 -7.09 -1.06 50.10
N GLU A 49 -7.99 -0.04 50.12
CA GLU A 49 -8.38 0.86 51.23
C GLU A 49 -7.15 1.55 51.88
N ASP A 50 -6.99 2.87 52.03
CA ASP A 50 -7.93 4.01 51.91
C ASP A 50 -7.17 5.37 51.97
N SER A 51 -7.89 6.47 51.72
CA SER A 51 -7.73 7.84 52.30
C SER A 51 -6.88 8.96 51.65
N THR A 52 -7.59 9.81 50.89
CA THR A 52 -7.77 11.30 51.02
C THR A 52 -6.59 12.28 51.20
N ALA A 53 -6.48 13.25 50.27
CA ALA A 53 -6.54 14.70 50.56
C ALA A 53 -6.65 15.55 49.27
N ALA A 54 -7.73 16.33 49.16
CA ALA A 54 -7.89 17.46 48.22
C ALA A 54 -7.34 18.74 48.91
N ALA A 55 -6.56 19.61 48.26
CA ALA A 55 -6.93 20.80 47.45
C ALA A 55 -5.69 21.76 47.45
N PRO A 56 -5.62 22.94 46.78
CA PRO A 56 -6.58 23.59 45.88
C PRO A 56 -5.99 24.05 44.52
N VAL A 57 -6.92 24.52 43.70
CA VAL A 57 -6.81 25.15 42.39
C VAL A 57 -6.15 26.54 42.50
N VAL A 58 -5.21 26.82 41.59
CA VAL A 58 -4.89 28.19 41.15
C VAL A 58 -5.10 28.22 39.64
N HIS A 59 -6.11 28.98 39.22
CA HIS A 59 -6.29 29.40 37.84
C HIS A 59 -5.26 30.50 37.54
N ASP A 60 -4.48 30.32 36.47
CA ASP A 60 -4.12 31.43 35.60
C ASP A 60 -4.21 30.94 34.15
N ALA A 61 -4.74 31.84 33.32
CA ALA A 61 -5.36 31.58 32.03
C ALA A 61 -4.37 31.45 30.88
N ASP A 62 -4.77 30.60 29.92
CA ASP A 62 -4.63 30.72 28.46
C ASP A 62 -3.31 31.26 27.87
N ALA A 63 -2.51 30.35 27.32
CA ALA A 63 -1.96 30.49 25.96
C ALA A 63 -1.29 29.19 25.49
N PHE A 64 -1.59 28.80 24.24
CA PHE A 64 -0.93 27.76 23.42
C PHE A 64 -1.43 26.30 23.52
N ASP A 65 -2.72 26.08 23.24
CA ASP A 65 -3.14 24.92 22.44
C ASP A 65 -3.27 25.37 20.97
N GLY A 66 -2.15 25.35 20.25
CA GLY A 66 -2.03 25.87 18.89
C GLY A 66 -2.16 24.77 17.84
N GLY A 67 -3.29 24.04 17.85
CA GLY A 67 -3.61 23.09 16.77
C GLY A 67 -4.19 23.79 15.55
N PHE A 68 -3.57 23.63 14.38
CA PHE A 68 -4.16 24.09 13.11
C PHE A 68 -5.41 23.28 12.78
N SER A 69 -6.49 23.96 12.39
CA SER A 69 -7.78 23.31 12.05
C SER A 69 -7.78 22.55 10.72
N SER A 70 -6.76 22.73 9.87
CA SER A 70 -6.64 22.04 8.57
C SER A 70 -5.19 22.07 8.04
N LEU A 71 -4.84 21.12 7.18
CA LEU A 71 -3.53 21.10 6.49
C LEU A 71 -3.33 22.34 5.60
N ASP A 72 -4.42 22.91 5.07
CA ASP A 72 -4.37 24.13 4.25
C ASP A 72 -4.08 25.38 5.08
N SER A 73 -4.60 25.46 6.31
CA SER A 73 -4.30 26.57 7.24
C SER A 73 -2.88 26.49 7.80
N MET A 74 -2.33 25.29 7.95
CA MET A 74 -0.92 25.07 8.31
C MET A 74 0.03 25.47 7.17
N LEU A 75 -0.28 25.10 5.92
CA LEU A 75 0.49 25.53 4.75
C LEU A 75 0.53 27.07 4.66
N GLN A 76 -0.61 27.71 4.91
CA GLN A 76 -0.73 29.17 4.87
C GLN A 76 0.07 29.86 5.97
N TRP A 77 0.15 29.26 7.16
CA TRP A 77 0.99 29.75 8.25
C TRP A 77 2.49 29.58 7.96
N ALA A 78 2.90 28.42 7.40
CA ALA A 78 4.28 28.12 7.03
C ALA A 78 4.80 29.08 5.95
N ILE A 79 3.99 29.39 4.94
CA ILE A 79 4.32 30.38 3.91
C ILE A 79 4.47 31.78 4.53
N GLY A 80 3.61 32.14 5.50
CA GLY A 80 3.66 33.45 6.17
C GLY A 80 4.84 33.65 7.13
N HIS A 81 5.44 32.58 7.65
CA HIS A 81 6.55 32.64 8.61
C HIS A 81 7.92 32.26 8.02
N SER A 82 7.97 31.93 6.73
CA SER A 82 9.23 31.65 6.04
C SER A 82 9.84 32.94 5.48
N ASN A 83 11.11 33.23 5.76
CA ASN A 83 11.76 34.45 5.30
C ASN A 83 12.19 34.32 3.82
N PRO A 84 11.62 35.10 2.88
CA PRO A 84 11.85 34.95 1.44
C PRO A 84 13.30 35.22 1.01
N GLU A 85 14.06 36.01 1.77
CA GLU A 85 15.46 36.31 1.43
C GLU A 85 16.40 35.14 1.74
N LYS A 86 16.25 34.51 2.91
CA LYS A 86 16.99 33.28 3.27
C LYS A 86 16.67 32.10 2.34
N LEU A 87 15.42 32.04 1.85
CA LEU A 87 14.99 31.02 0.90
C LEU A 87 15.60 31.23 -0.49
N LYS A 88 15.75 32.49 -0.93
CA LYS A 88 16.44 32.83 -2.18
C LYS A 88 17.94 32.53 -2.11
N GLU A 89 18.57 32.81 -0.99
CA GLU A 89 20.00 32.54 -0.74
C GLU A 89 20.29 31.02 -0.74
N THR A 90 19.50 30.25 0.03
CA THR A 90 19.65 28.77 0.06
C THR A 90 19.27 28.10 -1.27
N ALA A 91 18.33 28.65 -2.04
CA ALA A 91 18.01 28.16 -3.38
C ALA A 91 19.11 28.48 -4.42
N GLN A 92 19.80 29.61 -4.28
CA GLN A 92 20.97 29.95 -5.11
C GLN A 92 22.16 29.04 -4.80
N ASP A 93 22.39 28.72 -3.52
CA ASP A 93 23.42 27.76 -3.12
C ASP A 93 23.16 26.36 -3.67
N VAL A 94 21.89 25.90 -3.69
CA VAL A 94 21.53 24.58 -4.23
C VAL A 94 21.66 24.51 -5.75
N LYS A 95 21.42 25.61 -6.47
CA LYS A 95 21.60 25.70 -7.94
C LYS A 95 23.06 25.68 -8.38
N GLN A 96 24.02 25.98 -7.50
CA GLN A 96 25.45 25.95 -7.82
C GLN A 96 26.16 24.63 -7.45
N LEU A 97 25.47 23.69 -6.81
CA LEU A 97 26.09 22.43 -6.37
C LEU A 97 26.32 21.48 -7.55
N SER A 98 27.57 21.03 -7.68
CA SER A 98 27.97 20.02 -8.65
C SER A 98 27.36 18.64 -8.31
N PRO A 99 27.19 17.73 -9.28
CA PRO A 99 26.69 16.36 -9.03
C PRO A 99 27.49 15.58 -7.98
N SER A 100 28.77 15.92 -7.80
CA SER A 100 29.66 15.39 -6.77
C SER A 100 29.33 15.87 -5.35
N GLU A 101 28.92 17.12 -5.20
CA GLU A 101 28.60 17.70 -3.88
C GLU A 101 27.20 17.26 -3.40
N LEU A 102 26.27 17.02 -4.32
CA LEU A 102 24.99 16.38 -4.01
C LEU A 102 25.18 14.94 -3.49
N LYS A 103 26.10 14.17 -4.10
CA LYS A 103 26.48 12.84 -3.57
C LYS A 103 27.12 12.95 -2.19
N LYS A 104 27.99 13.94 -1.98
CA LYS A 104 28.62 14.18 -0.67
C LYS A 104 27.60 14.58 0.40
N ARG A 105 26.62 15.43 0.08
CA ARG A 105 25.48 15.76 0.96
C ARG A 105 24.59 14.55 1.25
N GLN A 106 24.36 13.68 0.25
CA GLN A 106 23.67 12.40 0.47
C GLN A 106 24.46 11.48 1.42
N GLU A 107 25.78 11.43 1.30
CA GLU A 107 26.65 10.68 2.20
C GLU A 107 26.72 11.29 3.61
N GLU A 108 26.74 12.62 3.74
CA GLU A 108 26.70 13.33 5.03
C GLU A 108 25.35 13.16 5.73
N ILE A 109 24.22 13.19 5.00
CA ILE A 109 22.90 12.87 5.54
C ILE A 109 22.85 11.40 5.97
N LYS A 110 23.42 10.49 5.19
CA LYS A 110 23.54 9.07 5.54
C LYS A 110 24.40 8.87 6.80
N ASP A 111 25.50 9.61 6.93
CA ASP A 111 26.42 9.58 8.08
C ASP A 111 25.82 10.25 9.34
N LEU A 112 25.02 11.31 9.18
CA LEU A 112 24.25 11.94 10.26
C LEU A 112 23.10 11.05 10.73
N MET A 113 22.40 10.39 9.81
CA MET A 113 21.43 9.34 10.13
C MET A 113 22.10 8.16 10.83
N GLU A 114 23.37 7.88 10.53
CA GLU A 114 24.17 6.84 11.17
C GLU A 114 24.65 7.22 12.58
N LYS A 115 24.98 8.51 12.82
CA LYS A 115 25.35 9.06 14.14
C LYS A 115 24.17 9.19 15.11
N LEU A 116 22.94 9.35 14.61
CA LEU A 116 21.71 9.37 15.42
C LEU A 116 21.13 7.97 15.73
N LYS A 117 21.82 6.89 15.33
CA LYS A 117 21.23 5.53 15.34
C LYS A 117 20.84 5.04 16.74
N MET A 118 19.53 4.78 16.90
CA MET A 118 19.11 3.57 17.60
C MET A 118 19.79 2.35 16.93
N PRO A 119 20.24 1.35 17.70
CA PRO A 119 20.89 0.16 17.14
C PRO A 119 20.01 -0.44 16.03
N SER A 120 20.64 -0.81 14.90
CA SER A 120 19.92 -1.47 13.80
C SER A 120 19.32 -2.79 14.28
N ASP A 121 18.24 -3.24 13.62
CA ASP A 121 17.61 -4.52 13.93
C ASP A 121 18.62 -5.67 13.92
N ALA A 122 19.56 -5.69 12.97
CA ALA A 122 20.65 -6.66 12.93
C ALA A 122 21.54 -6.63 14.19
N LYS A 123 21.82 -5.43 14.72
CA LYS A 123 22.60 -5.27 15.96
C LYS A 123 21.80 -5.69 17.19
N LEU A 124 20.51 -5.38 17.24
CA LEU A 124 19.60 -5.85 18.29
C LEU A 124 19.46 -7.37 18.28
N MET A 125 19.32 -7.97 17.09
CA MET A 125 19.30 -9.42 16.93
C MET A 125 20.61 -10.05 17.40
N GLN A 126 21.76 -9.45 17.07
CA GLN A 126 23.06 -9.94 17.51
C GLN A 126 23.18 -9.94 19.04
N ILE A 127 22.74 -8.86 19.71
CA ILE A 127 22.73 -8.78 21.18
C ILE A 127 21.90 -9.90 21.78
N ALA A 128 20.66 -10.08 21.31
CA ALA A 128 19.78 -11.12 21.83
C ALA A 128 20.33 -12.54 21.53
N ILE A 129 20.97 -12.77 20.38
CA ILE A 129 21.64 -14.05 20.07
C ILE A 129 22.80 -14.31 21.04
N ASP A 130 23.59 -13.28 21.36
CA ASP A 130 24.75 -13.43 22.24
C ASP A 130 24.32 -13.63 23.71
N ASP A 131 23.21 -13.01 24.14
CA ASP A 131 22.58 -13.28 25.43
C ASP A 131 22.14 -14.75 25.51
N LEU A 132 21.52 -15.30 24.46
CA LEU A 132 21.09 -16.70 24.46
C LEU A 132 22.24 -17.72 24.48
N LYS A 133 23.38 -17.37 23.87
CA LYS A 133 24.62 -18.17 23.96
C LYS A 133 25.20 -18.19 25.37
N ASN A 134 24.88 -17.19 26.20
CA ASN A 134 25.36 -17.14 27.57
C ASN A 134 24.62 -18.16 28.45
N SER A 135 25.33 -19.22 28.87
CA SER A 135 24.78 -20.29 29.69
C SER A 135 24.45 -19.87 31.13
N SER A 136 25.01 -18.76 31.62
CA SER A 136 24.73 -18.23 32.97
C SER A 136 23.59 -17.21 33.00
N LEU A 137 22.87 -17.02 31.89
CA LEU A 137 21.77 -16.07 31.81
C LEU A 137 20.58 -16.53 32.66
N SER A 138 19.93 -15.60 33.37
CA SER A 138 18.72 -15.90 34.13
C SER A 138 17.59 -16.37 33.20
N LEU A 139 16.65 -17.15 33.72
CA LEU A 139 15.49 -17.63 32.95
C LEU A 139 14.64 -16.46 32.45
N GLU A 140 14.45 -15.42 33.27
CA GLU A 140 13.72 -14.21 32.87
C GLU A 140 14.41 -13.45 31.73
N ASP A 141 15.72 -13.27 31.82
CA ASP A 141 16.47 -12.55 30.78
C ASP A 141 16.58 -13.37 29.49
N ARG A 142 16.66 -14.70 29.60
CA ARG A 142 16.57 -15.62 28.46
C ARG A 142 15.23 -15.50 27.75
N TYR A 143 14.14 -15.43 28.52
CA TYR A 143 12.81 -15.20 27.97
C TYR A 143 12.71 -13.82 27.29
N ARG A 144 13.27 -12.77 27.90
CA ARG A 144 13.33 -11.42 27.29
C ARG A 144 14.06 -11.44 25.95
N ALA A 145 15.25 -12.04 25.90
CA ALA A 145 16.02 -12.15 24.65
C ALA A 145 15.26 -12.90 23.55
N LEU A 146 14.56 -13.99 23.90
CA LEU A 146 13.70 -14.70 22.94
C LEU A 146 12.51 -13.86 22.46
N GLN A 147 11.86 -13.11 23.35
CA GLN A 147 10.76 -12.21 22.98
C GLN A 147 11.22 -11.07 22.08
N GLU A 148 12.43 -10.55 22.30
CA GLU A 148 13.03 -9.56 21.41
C GLU A 148 13.30 -10.13 20.04
N LEU A 149 13.91 -11.33 19.96
CA LEU A 149 14.11 -12.01 18.67
C LEU A 149 12.79 -12.30 17.95
N LEU A 150 11.73 -12.70 18.67
CA LEU A 150 10.42 -12.97 18.07
C LEU A 150 9.87 -11.77 17.31
N ILE A 151 10.03 -10.57 17.87
CA ILE A 151 9.59 -9.32 17.24
C ILE A 151 10.52 -8.95 16.07
N LEU A 152 11.82 -9.06 16.27
CA LEU A 152 12.80 -8.64 15.25
C LEU A 152 12.75 -9.52 14.00
N VAL A 153 12.30 -10.77 14.11
CA VAL A 153 12.27 -11.76 13.03
C VAL A 153 10.99 -11.68 12.18
N GLU A 154 10.04 -10.80 12.50
CA GLU A 154 8.82 -10.64 11.69
C GLU A 154 9.08 -10.18 10.24
N PRO A 155 10.02 -9.24 9.96
CA PRO A 155 10.40 -8.88 8.60
C PRO A 155 11.23 -9.99 7.93
N ILE A 156 10.96 -10.26 6.65
CA ILE A 156 11.64 -11.31 5.87
C ILE A 156 13.16 -11.07 5.81
N ASP A 157 13.59 -9.82 5.68
CA ASP A 157 15.01 -9.48 5.65
C ASP A 157 15.72 -9.80 6.96
N ASN A 158 15.08 -9.47 8.09
CA ASN A 158 15.61 -9.79 9.42
C ASN A 158 15.64 -11.30 9.67
N ALA A 159 14.60 -12.03 9.23
CA ALA A 159 14.60 -13.50 9.30
C ALA A 159 15.76 -14.12 8.48
N ASN A 160 16.09 -13.55 7.32
CA ASN A 160 17.25 -13.97 6.53
C ASN A 160 18.57 -13.66 7.24
N ASP A 161 18.66 -12.50 7.88
CA ASP A 161 19.84 -12.08 8.65
C ASP A 161 20.04 -12.91 9.91
N LEU A 162 18.97 -13.33 10.61
CA LEU A 162 19.04 -14.27 11.73
C LEU A 162 19.82 -15.55 11.35
N GLY A 163 19.60 -16.04 10.12
CA GLY A 163 20.33 -17.18 9.58
C GLY A 163 21.78 -16.89 9.17
N LYS A 164 22.17 -15.62 8.99
CA LYS A 164 23.58 -15.22 8.74
C LYS A 164 24.33 -15.00 10.05
N LEU A 165 23.65 -14.46 11.06
CA LEU A 165 24.20 -14.19 12.40
C LEU A 165 24.35 -15.47 13.26
N GLY A 166 23.99 -16.64 12.72
CA GLY A 166 24.03 -17.93 13.43
C GLY A 166 22.91 -18.11 14.46
N GLY A 167 21.92 -17.20 14.50
CA GLY A 167 20.82 -17.26 15.45
C GLY A 167 19.91 -18.48 15.29
N LEU A 168 19.77 -19.01 14.07
CA LEU A 168 19.00 -20.24 13.83
C LEU A 168 19.56 -21.45 14.60
N ALA A 169 20.88 -21.60 14.64
CA ALA A 169 21.51 -22.71 15.38
C ALA A 169 21.29 -22.56 16.90
N VAL A 170 21.35 -21.33 17.41
CA VAL A 170 21.06 -21.02 18.82
C VAL A 170 19.60 -21.37 19.15
N LEU A 171 18.64 -20.96 18.32
CA LEU A 171 17.22 -21.29 18.54
C LEU A 171 16.95 -22.80 18.50
N ILE A 172 17.61 -23.54 17.61
CA ILE A 172 17.47 -25.00 17.54
C ILE A 172 18.05 -25.67 18.81
N HIS A 173 19.13 -25.12 19.36
CA HIS A 173 19.64 -25.54 20.66
C HIS A 173 18.61 -25.28 21.78
N GLU A 174 17.97 -24.11 21.80
CA GLU A 174 16.92 -23.76 22.77
C GLU A 174 15.68 -24.67 22.71
N LEU A 175 15.42 -25.37 21.59
CA LEU A 175 14.38 -26.41 21.55
C LEU A 175 14.67 -27.59 22.52
N ASN A 176 15.89 -27.74 23.01
CA ASN A 176 16.24 -28.76 24.01
C ASN A 176 16.28 -28.23 25.45
N HIS A 177 15.86 -26.98 25.68
CA HIS A 177 15.83 -26.39 27.01
C HIS A 177 14.87 -27.14 27.95
N ILE A 178 15.18 -27.16 29.25
CA ILE A 178 14.40 -27.87 30.28
C ILE A 178 13.01 -27.25 30.43
N ASP A 179 12.94 -25.93 30.38
CA ASP A 179 11.70 -25.16 30.47
C ASP A 179 10.85 -25.24 29.18
N PRO A 180 9.60 -25.74 29.24
CA PRO A 180 8.68 -25.75 28.10
C PRO A 180 8.36 -24.36 27.53
N GLU A 181 8.38 -23.30 28.34
CA GLU A 181 8.12 -21.94 27.87
C GLU A 181 9.22 -21.44 26.93
N VAL A 182 10.48 -21.73 27.25
CA VAL A 182 11.63 -21.43 26.37
C VAL A 182 11.51 -22.20 25.05
N ARG A 183 11.20 -23.50 25.11
CA ARG A 183 11.00 -24.34 23.92
C ARG A 183 9.87 -23.83 23.03
N LYS A 184 8.75 -23.43 23.64
CA LYS A 184 7.59 -22.83 22.96
C LYS A 184 8.00 -21.59 22.17
N VAL A 185 8.68 -20.63 22.80
CA VAL A 185 9.06 -19.37 22.14
C VAL A 185 10.10 -19.63 21.06
N ALA A 186 11.09 -20.49 21.29
CA ALA A 186 12.08 -20.87 20.28
C ALA A 186 11.42 -21.49 19.03
N ALA A 187 10.46 -22.42 19.22
CA ALA A 187 9.69 -22.99 18.12
C ALA A 187 8.88 -21.91 17.37
N TRP A 188 8.29 -20.96 18.11
CA TRP A 188 7.53 -19.86 17.50
C TRP A 188 8.42 -18.97 16.63
N ILE A 189 9.61 -18.58 17.10
CA ILE A 189 10.56 -17.78 16.32
C ILE A 189 10.94 -18.52 15.03
N LEU A 190 11.30 -19.80 15.12
CA LEU A 190 11.62 -20.62 13.95
C LEU A 190 10.46 -20.70 12.94
N GLY A 191 9.23 -20.85 13.43
CA GLY A 191 8.04 -20.88 12.60
C GLY A 191 7.75 -19.55 11.89
N LYS A 192 7.98 -18.42 12.58
CA LYS A 192 7.82 -17.08 12.02
C LYS A 192 8.90 -16.79 10.97
N ALA A 193 10.16 -17.10 11.28
CA ALA A 193 11.29 -16.91 10.38
C ALA A 193 11.15 -17.72 9.08
N SER A 194 10.56 -18.91 9.17
CA SER A 194 10.42 -19.85 8.05
C SER A 194 9.16 -19.64 7.21
N GLN A 195 8.19 -18.86 7.69
CA GLN A 195 6.89 -18.71 7.02
C GLN A 195 7.07 -18.05 5.64
N ASN A 196 6.73 -18.80 4.58
CA ASN A 196 6.88 -18.36 3.19
C ASN A 196 8.30 -17.87 2.84
N ASN A 197 9.33 -18.41 3.50
CA ASN A 197 10.72 -18.01 3.31
C ASN A 197 11.61 -19.22 2.96
N PRO A 198 11.82 -19.51 1.65
CA PRO A 198 12.61 -20.66 1.21
C PRO A 198 14.05 -20.69 1.73
N ILE A 199 14.67 -19.53 1.94
CA ILE A 199 16.07 -19.42 2.39
C ILE A 199 16.19 -19.93 3.83
N VAL A 200 15.31 -19.44 4.71
CA VAL A 200 15.31 -19.84 6.11
C VAL A 200 14.80 -21.27 6.27
N GLN A 201 13.74 -21.66 5.53
CA GLN A 201 13.23 -23.04 5.51
C GLN A 201 14.36 -24.04 5.24
N LYS A 202 15.12 -23.83 4.16
CA LYS A 202 16.24 -24.71 3.79
C LYS A 202 17.29 -24.81 4.92
N LYS A 203 17.72 -23.67 5.47
CA LYS A 203 18.72 -23.65 6.55
C LYS A 203 18.25 -24.36 7.82
N VAL A 204 17.00 -24.15 8.23
CA VAL A 204 16.42 -24.78 9.42
C VAL A 204 16.31 -26.31 9.24
N LEU A 205 15.98 -26.76 8.02
CA LEU A 205 15.93 -28.18 7.68
C LEU A 205 17.33 -28.82 7.66
N GLU A 206 18.33 -28.15 7.10
CA GLU A 206 19.73 -28.61 7.09
C GLU A 206 20.30 -28.77 8.51
N LEU A 207 19.86 -27.92 9.45
CA LEU A 207 20.22 -28.01 10.87
C LEU A 207 19.44 -29.09 11.65
N GLY A 208 18.56 -29.87 10.99
CA GLY A 208 17.88 -31.01 11.58
C GLY A 208 16.77 -30.67 12.58
N ALA A 209 16.24 -29.44 12.57
CA ALA A 209 15.24 -28.99 13.54
C ALA A 209 13.91 -29.75 13.46
N LEU A 210 13.56 -30.27 12.28
CA LEU A 210 12.23 -30.83 12.00
C LEU A 210 11.90 -32.05 12.87
N SER A 211 12.84 -32.97 13.06
CA SER A 211 12.65 -34.16 13.90
C SER A 211 12.37 -33.79 15.36
N LYS A 212 13.03 -32.74 15.86
CA LYS A 212 12.81 -32.23 17.21
C LYS A 212 11.43 -31.58 17.33
N LEU A 213 11.02 -30.77 16.35
CA LEU A 213 9.70 -30.13 16.34
C LEU A 213 8.57 -31.16 16.28
N VAL A 214 8.70 -32.22 15.46
CA VAL A 214 7.71 -33.32 15.39
C VAL A 214 7.53 -34.00 16.75
N ARG A 215 8.62 -34.20 17.50
CA ARG A 215 8.54 -34.73 18.87
C ARG A 215 7.87 -33.74 19.84
N MET A 216 8.16 -32.44 19.73
CA MET A 216 7.55 -31.40 20.57
C MET A 216 6.05 -31.22 20.31
N ALA A 217 5.57 -31.49 19.09
CA ALA A 217 4.15 -31.48 18.76
C ALA A 217 3.35 -32.56 19.51
N LYS A 218 4.01 -33.54 20.14
CA LYS A 218 3.42 -34.56 21.02
C LYS A 218 3.61 -34.25 22.52
N SER A 219 4.04 -33.03 22.88
CA SER A 219 4.24 -32.61 24.27
C SER A 219 2.91 -32.54 25.03
N ASP A 220 2.94 -32.83 26.34
CA ASP A 220 1.79 -32.65 27.24
C ASP A 220 1.45 -31.17 27.45
N PHE A 221 2.40 -30.28 27.17
CA PHE A 221 2.17 -28.84 27.24
C PHE A 221 1.60 -28.31 25.91
N VAL A 222 0.30 -28.03 25.93
CA VAL A 222 -0.50 -27.68 24.75
C VAL A 222 0.07 -26.49 23.97
N GLU A 223 0.50 -25.43 24.65
CA GLU A 223 1.04 -24.24 23.99
C GLU A 223 2.38 -24.52 23.27
N GLU A 224 3.25 -25.35 23.85
CA GLU A 224 4.45 -25.84 23.17
C GLU A 224 4.09 -26.66 21.93
N ALA A 225 3.15 -27.60 22.05
CA ALA A 225 2.72 -28.44 20.95
C ALA A 225 2.14 -27.60 19.78
N ILE A 226 1.33 -26.59 20.09
CA ILE A 226 0.75 -25.67 19.09
C ILE A 226 1.82 -24.88 18.36
N LYS A 227 2.80 -24.29 19.07
CA LYS A 227 3.86 -23.48 18.43
C LYS A 227 4.86 -24.36 17.68
N ALA A 228 5.16 -25.56 18.18
CA ALA A 228 5.94 -26.56 17.45
C ALA A 228 5.25 -26.97 16.14
N PHE A 229 3.95 -27.26 16.20
CA PHE A 229 3.17 -27.60 15.00
C PHE A 229 3.11 -26.44 13.99
N TYR A 230 2.95 -25.20 14.47
CA TYR A 230 3.05 -24.03 13.60
C TYR A 230 4.39 -23.95 12.87
N ALA A 231 5.50 -24.19 13.57
CA ALA A 231 6.82 -24.22 12.95
C ALA A 231 6.96 -25.34 11.90
N ILE A 232 6.47 -26.55 12.19
CA ILE A 232 6.43 -27.66 11.23
C ILE A 232 5.64 -27.24 9.98
N SER A 233 4.44 -26.68 10.16
CA SER A 233 3.61 -26.22 9.05
C SER A 233 4.34 -25.18 8.20
N SER A 234 4.96 -24.17 8.82
CA SER A 234 5.75 -23.16 8.10
C SER A 234 6.96 -23.74 7.35
N LEU A 235 7.55 -24.83 7.81
CA LEU A 235 8.72 -25.47 7.18
C LEU A 235 8.36 -26.35 5.99
N VAL A 236 7.17 -26.95 6.02
CA VAL A 236 6.75 -28.03 5.11
C VAL A 236 5.84 -27.52 3.99
N ARG A 237 5.04 -26.49 4.26
CA ARG A 237 4.17 -25.88 3.24
C ARG A 237 5.00 -25.20 2.15
N ASN A 238 4.58 -25.37 0.89
CA ASN A 238 5.28 -24.86 -0.30
C ASN A 238 6.76 -25.27 -0.40
N ASN A 239 7.17 -26.36 0.27
CA ASN A 239 8.56 -26.82 0.31
C ASN A 239 8.66 -28.35 0.22
N LEU A 240 8.92 -28.85 -0.99
CA LEU A 240 8.95 -30.29 -1.27
C LEU A 240 10.04 -31.04 -0.49
N SER A 241 11.24 -30.45 -0.36
CA SER A 241 12.31 -31.06 0.43
C SER A 241 11.92 -31.13 1.91
N GLY A 242 11.24 -30.10 2.43
CA GLY A 242 10.67 -30.10 3.77
C GLY A 242 9.61 -31.19 3.97
N GLN A 243 8.76 -31.43 2.97
CA GLN A 243 7.79 -32.52 3.00
C GLN A 243 8.45 -33.89 3.05
N GLU A 244 9.49 -34.14 2.26
CA GLU A 244 10.22 -35.42 2.30
C GLU A 244 10.85 -35.68 3.66
N LEU A 245 11.49 -34.66 4.25
CA LEU A 245 12.05 -34.75 5.60
C LEU A 245 10.97 -34.91 6.67
N PHE A 246 9.79 -34.31 6.47
CA PHE A 246 8.66 -34.45 7.38
C PHE A 246 8.18 -35.90 7.44
N TYR A 247 8.04 -36.56 6.29
CA TYR A 247 7.71 -37.99 6.24
C TYR A 247 8.84 -38.85 6.82
N ALA A 248 10.10 -38.53 6.53
CA ALA A 248 11.25 -39.23 7.12
C ALA A 248 11.30 -39.11 8.66
N ALA A 249 10.76 -38.02 9.22
CA ALA A 249 10.62 -37.80 10.65
C ALA A 249 9.35 -38.42 11.27
N ALA A 250 8.64 -39.29 10.55
CA ALA A 250 7.37 -39.90 10.94
C ALA A 250 6.26 -38.88 11.22
N GLY A 251 6.26 -37.76 10.49
CA GLY A 251 5.26 -36.70 10.61
C GLY A 251 3.83 -37.16 10.36
N GLU A 252 3.64 -38.18 9.52
CA GLU A 252 2.35 -38.81 9.26
C GLU A 252 1.77 -39.50 10.51
N THR A 253 2.61 -40.14 11.32
CA THR A 253 2.16 -40.77 12.57
C THR A 253 1.73 -39.70 13.58
N MET A 254 2.45 -38.59 13.64
CA MET A 254 2.09 -37.44 14.48
C MET A 254 0.74 -36.84 14.06
N LEU A 255 0.49 -36.67 12.76
CA LEU A 255 -0.81 -36.21 12.27
C LEU A 255 -1.92 -37.20 12.64
N GLN A 256 -1.70 -38.50 12.45
CA GLN A 256 -2.70 -39.51 12.80
C GLN A 256 -3.01 -39.51 14.29
N ASP A 257 -2.01 -39.40 15.17
CA ASP A 257 -2.19 -39.35 16.62
C ASP A 257 -3.02 -38.14 17.06
N ILE A 258 -2.72 -36.95 16.51
CA ILE A 258 -3.44 -35.69 16.84
C ILE A 258 -4.90 -35.75 16.36
N LEU A 259 -5.14 -36.26 15.15
CA LEU A 259 -6.48 -36.28 14.55
C LEU A 259 -7.37 -37.39 15.10
N ARG A 260 -6.78 -38.52 15.52
CA ARG A 260 -7.54 -39.65 16.09
C ARG A 260 -8.04 -39.36 17.50
N ASN A 261 -7.28 -38.59 18.28
CA ASN A 261 -7.61 -38.34 19.67
C ASN A 261 -8.55 -37.14 19.83
N SER A 262 -9.84 -37.42 19.99
CA SER A 262 -10.89 -36.40 20.14
C SER A 262 -10.75 -35.53 21.40
N SER A 263 -9.92 -35.92 22.37
CA SER A 263 -9.63 -35.13 23.57
C SER A 263 -8.46 -34.16 23.40
N MET A 264 -7.82 -34.12 22.23
CA MET A 264 -6.77 -33.13 21.93
C MET A 264 -7.34 -31.72 21.81
N ASP A 265 -6.49 -30.72 22.05
CA ASP A 265 -6.88 -29.32 21.91
C ASP A 265 -7.37 -29.04 20.47
N ILE A 266 -8.56 -28.45 20.37
CA ILE A 266 -9.23 -28.15 19.10
C ILE A 266 -8.35 -27.27 18.20
N ARG A 267 -7.57 -26.34 18.77
CA ARG A 267 -6.67 -25.45 18.01
C ARG A 267 -5.55 -26.25 17.35
N LEU A 268 -5.06 -27.31 18.00
CA LEU A 268 -4.05 -28.21 17.44
C LEU A 268 -4.66 -29.08 16.32
N GLN A 269 -5.85 -29.64 16.55
CA GLN A 269 -6.57 -30.42 15.53
C GLN A 269 -6.87 -29.60 14.27
N LYS A 270 -7.35 -28.35 14.41
CA LYS A 270 -7.58 -27.43 13.28
C LYS A 270 -6.31 -27.24 12.44
N LYS A 271 -5.16 -27.04 13.09
CA LYS A 271 -3.87 -26.88 12.40
C LYS A 271 -3.43 -28.18 11.72
N ALA A 272 -3.63 -29.33 12.37
CA ALA A 272 -3.31 -30.63 11.81
C ALA A 272 -4.14 -30.96 10.56
N VAL A 273 -5.47 -30.75 10.61
CA VAL A 273 -6.34 -30.95 9.44
C VAL A 273 -5.99 -29.99 8.31
N PHE A 274 -5.70 -28.73 8.63
CA PHE A 274 -5.27 -27.76 7.64
C PHE A 274 -3.97 -28.19 6.93
N LEU A 275 -2.97 -28.69 7.69
CA LEU A 275 -1.75 -29.22 7.09
C LEU A 275 -2.02 -30.46 6.22
N VAL A 276 -2.92 -31.36 6.64
CA VAL A 276 -3.35 -32.50 5.80
C VAL A 276 -3.93 -32.03 4.47
N SER A 277 -4.78 -31.00 4.50
CA SER A 277 -5.39 -30.42 3.30
C SER A 277 -4.33 -29.87 2.32
N ASP A 278 -3.35 -29.15 2.85
CA ASP A 278 -2.25 -28.54 2.08
C ASP A 278 -1.30 -29.61 1.49
N LEU A 279 -0.97 -30.64 2.27
CA LEU A 279 -0.17 -31.77 1.80
C LEU A 279 -0.91 -32.58 0.71
N ALA A 280 -2.22 -32.77 0.85
CA ALA A 280 -3.04 -33.44 -0.17
C ALA A 280 -3.13 -32.60 -1.45
N GLU A 281 -3.28 -31.29 -1.34
CA GLU A 281 -3.30 -30.36 -2.47
C GLU A 281 -1.97 -30.38 -3.24
N THR A 282 -0.84 -30.36 -2.52
CA THR A 282 0.49 -30.47 -3.14
C THR A 282 0.64 -31.78 -3.94
N GLN A 283 0.03 -32.88 -3.48
CA GLN A 283 0.06 -34.15 -4.22
C GLN A 283 -0.81 -34.10 -5.50
N LEU A 284 -1.92 -33.37 -5.48
CA LEU A 284 -2.79 -33.20 -6.66
C LEU A 284 -2.10 -32.43 -7.78
N GLU A 285 -1.31 -31.41 -7.43
CA GLU A 285 -0.50 -30.65 -8.39
C GLU A 285 0.55 -31.54 -9.08
N LYS A 286 1.02 -32.58 -8.38
CA LYS A 286 2.02 -33.55 -8.83
C LYS A 286 1.41 -34.80 -9.47
N ALA A 287 0.50 -34.62 -10.42
CA ALA A 287 -0.26 -35.70 -11.06
C ALA A 287 0.58 -36.85 -11.69
N ASN A 288 1.89 -36.64 -11.91
CA ASN A 288 2.81 -37.61 -12.51
C ASN A 288 3.66 -38.40 -11.48
N GLU A 289 3.65 -38.03 -10.20
CA GLU A 289 4.39 -38.72 -9.14
C GLU A 289 3.49 -39.74 -8.42
N ALA A 290 4.11 -40.76 -7.81
CA ALA A 290 3.39 -41.72 -7.00
C ALA A 290 2.89 -41.04 -5.71
N GLU A 291 1.57 -41.01 -5.53
CA GLU A 291 0.94 -40.50 -4.31
C GLU A 291 1.38 -41.31 -3.09
N ARG A 292 1.48 -40.64 -1.94
CA ARG A 292 1.85 -41.28 -0.67
C ARG A 292 0.73 -42.20 -0.18
N SER A 293 1.09 -43.43 0.21
CA SER A 293 0.15 -44.45 0.69
C SER A 293 -0.62 -44.05 1.95
N PHE A 294 -0.05 -43.16 2.78
CA PHE A 294 -0.66 -42.64 4.00
C PHE A 294 -2.05 -42.03 3.76
N PHE A 295 -2.25 -41.30 2.66
CA PHE A 295 -3.55 -40.69 2.36
C PHE A 295 -4.66 -41.72 2.09
N GLY A 296 -4.28 -42.94 1.70
CA GLY A 296 -5.20 -44.06 1.51
C GLY A 296 -5.45 -44.89 2.77
N ASP A 297 -4.78 -44.60 3.91
CA ASP A 297 -4.97 -45.37 5.14
C ASP A 297 -6.40 -45.18 5.69
N ARG A 298 -7.09 -46.30 5.90
CA ARG A 298 -8.50 -46.32 6.32
C ARG A 298 -8.72 -45.73 7.71
N PHE A 299 -7.75 -45.86 8.63
CA PHE A 299 -7.87 -45.33 9.99
C PHE A 299 -7.60 -43.84 10.02
N PHE A 300 -6.63 -43.37 9.23
CA PHE A 300 -6.40 -41.96 8.99
C PHE A 300 -7.64 -41.28 8.37
N LEU A 301 -8.17 -41.83 7.28
CA LEU A 301 -9.40 -41.31 6.64
C LEU A 301 -10.58 -41.28 7.62
N LYS A 302 -10.75 -42.34 8.42
CA LYS A 302 -11.77 -42.37 9.47
C LYS A 302 -11.60 -41.23 10.47
N SER A 303 -10.37 -40.96 10.90
CA SER A 303 -10.07 -39.88 11.84
C SER A 303 -10.45 -38.51 11.28
N VAL A 304 -10.19 -38.24 9.99
CA VAL A 304 -10.61 -36.98 9.34
C VAL A 304 -12.14 -36.87 9.23
N VAL A 305 -12.83 -37.97 8.88
CA VAL A 305 -14.31 -38.01 8.84
C VAL A 305 -14.91 -37.83 10.24
N ASP A 306 -14.29 -38.36 11.29
CA ASP A 306 -14.80 -38.20 12.65
C ASP A 306 -14.75 -36.74 13.12
N LEU A 307 -13.83 -35.93 12.61
CA LEU A 307 -13.75 -34.49 12.91
C LEU A 307 -14.93 -33.70 12.35
N THR A 308 -15.63 -34.20 11.32
CA THR A 308 -16.87 -33.56 10.84
C THR A 308 -17.99 -33.63 11.89
N HIS A 309 -17.84 -34.45 12.93
CA HIS A 309 -18.76 -34.55 14.06
C HIS A 309 -18.40 -33.64 15.23
N SER A 310 -17.35 -32.81 15.13
CA SER A 310 -16.96 -31.87 16.19
C SER A 310 -18.08 -30.88 16.52
N LYS A 311 -18.07 -30.33 17.73
CA LYS A 311 -18.99 -29.23 18.09
C LYS A 311 -18.60 -27.92 17.40
N ASP A 312 -17.30 -27.70 17.25
CA ASP A 312 -16.71 -26.52 16.62
C ASP A 312 -16.87 -26.57 15.09
N ILE A 313 -17.61 -25.60 14.54
CA ILE A 313 -17.96 -25.51 13.11
C ILE A 313 -16.72 -25.23 12.24
N ASP A 314 -15.77 -24.45 12.75
CA ASP A 314 -14.53 -24.10 12.03
C ASP A 314 -13.61 -25.33 11.85
N LEU A 315 -13.61 -26.26 12.81
CA LEU A 315 -12.99 -27.57 12.65
C LEU A 315 -13.75 -28.44 11.64
N GLN A 316 -15.09 -28.40 11.62
CA GLN A 316 -15.90 -29.12 10.63
C GLN A 316 -15.59 -28.65 9.20
N GLU A 317 -15.55 -27.33 8.99
CA GLU A 317 -15.21 -26.70 7.71
C GLU A 317 -13.82 -27.15 7.23
N LYS A 318 -12.80 -27.07 8.09
CA LYS A 318 -11.44 -27.52 7.77
C LYS A 318 -11.39 -29.00 7.44
N ALA A 319 -12.14 -29.83 8.15
CA ALA A 319 -12.25 -31.26 7.87
C ALA A 319 -12.90 -31.52 6.50
N LEU A 320 -13.94 -30.76 6.13
CA LEU A 320 -14.55 -30.85 4.79
C LEU A 320 -13.57 -30.45 3.69
N ILE A 321 -12.81 -29.37 3.86
CA ILE A 321 -11.81 -28.94 2.87
C ILE A 321 -10.73 -30.02 2.71
N ALA A 322 -10.24 -30.59 3.81
CA ALA A 322 -9.30 -31.71 3.76
C ALA A 322 -9.91 -32.94 3.05
N LEU A 323 -11.15 -33.31 3.37
CA LEU A 323 -11.86 -34.42 2.71
C LEU A 323 -12.04 -34.18 1.21
N LYS A 324 -12.34 -32.95 0.80
CA LYS A 324 -12.42 -32.55 -0.61
C LYS A 324 -11.13 -32.89 -1.35
N ASN A 325 -9.99 -32.46 -0.80
CA ASN A 325 -8.68 -32.68 -1.40
C ASN A 325 -8.30 -34.17 -1.37
N LEU A 326 -8.56 -34.86 -0.26
CA LEU A 326 -8.29 -36.30 -0.12
C LEU A 326 -9.11 -37.15 -1.10
N LEU A 327 -10.39 -36.82 -1.35
CA LEU A 327 -11.25 -37.52 -2.31
C LEU A 327 -10.76 -37.41 -3.76
N LEU A 328 -10.04 -36.34 -4.09
CA LEU A 328 -9.48 -36.13 -5.41
C LEU A 328 -8.20 -36.94 -5.65
N LEU A 329 -7.55 -37.45 -4.60
CA LEU A 329 -6.39 -38.35 -4.73
C LEU A 329 -6.80 -39.70 -5.33
N ARG A 330 -5.87 -40.39 -6.00
CA ARG A 330 -6.06 -41.72 -6.59
C ARG A 330 -5.96 -42.84 -5.54
N THR A 331 -5.15 -42.61 -4.51
CA THR A 331 -4.94 -43.52 -3.37
C THR A 331 -6.18 -43.66 -2.49
N THR A 332 -7.01 -42.62 -2.43
CA THR A 332 -8.25 -42.60 -1.65
C THR A 332 -9.39 -43.30 -2.39
N LYS A 333 -9.83 -44.44 -1.86
CA LYS A 333 -10.97 -45.19 -2.40
C LYS A 333 -12.28 -44.70 -1.79
N ALA A 334 -13.17 -44.12 -2.60
CA ALA A 334 -14.48 -43.66 -2.14
C ALA A 334 -15.34 -44.77 -1.49
N GLN A 335 -15.17 -46.03 -1.90
CA GLN A 335 -15.82 -47.18 -1.25
C GLN A 335 -15.44 -47.32 0.23
N VAL A 336 -14.17 -47.07 0.59
CA VAL A 336 -13.68 -47.12 1.97
C VAL A 336 -14.30 -45.99 2.80
N LEU A 337 -14.42 -44.79 2.21
CA LEU A 337 -15.06 -43.65 2.87
C LEU A 337 -16.55 -43.90 3.13
N ARG A 338 -17.24 -44.62 2.23
CA ARG A 338 -18.63 -45.05 2.43
C ARG A 338 -18.73 -46.13 3.52
N GLU A 339 -18.10 -47.28 3.30
CA GLU A 339 -18.37 -48.50 4.07
C GLU A 339 -17.68 -48.53 5.43
N PHE A 340 -16.49 -47.93 5.52
CA PHE A 340 -15.71 -47.92 6.76
C PHE A 340 -15.79 -46.59 7.51
N CYS A 341 -15.77 -45.46 6.78
CA CYS A 341 -15.75 -44.15 7.43
C CYS A 341 -17.14 -43.60 7.74
N GLY A 342 -18.16 -43.98 6.95
CA GLY A 342 -19.53 -43.50 7.08
C GLY A 342 -19.70 -42.05 6.61
N LEU A 343 -18.98 -41.64 5.56
CA LEU A 343 -18.95 -40.26 5.08
C LEU A 343 -20.34 -39.77 4.59
N ASP A 344 -21.13 -40.63 3.97
CA ASP A 344 -22.51 -40.34 3.56
C ASP A 344 -23.40 -39.96 4.73
N VAL A 345 -23.36 -40.75 5.81
CA VAL A 345 -24.13 -40.49 7.02
C VAL A 345 -23.64 -39.21 7.71
N ALA A 346 -22.33 -38.96 7.69
CA ALA A 346 -21.73 -37.77 8.28
C ALA A 346 -22.15 -36.49 7.53
N LEU A 347 -22.13 -36.51 6.19
CA LEU A 347 -22.53 -35.37 5.36
C LEU A 347 -24.02 -35.06 5.48
N GLU A 348 -24.90 -36.06 5.53
CA GLU A 348 -26.34 -35.83 5.70
C GLU A 348 -26.66 -35.27 7.08
N ARG A 349 -26.02 -35.78 8.14
CA ARG A 349 -26.16 -35.23 9.48
C ARG A 349 -25.72 -33.77 9.54
N MET A 350 -24.62 -33.44 8.88
CA MET A 350 -24.11 -32.07 8.83
C MET A 350 -25.06 -31.14 8.09
N ARG A 351 -25.64 -31.58 6.96
CA ARG A 351 -26.65 -30.84 6.22
C ARG A 351 -27.82 -30.42 7.12
N VAL A 352 -28.40 -31.37 7.85
CA VAL A 352 -29.52 -31.09 8.79
C VAL A 352 -29.10 -30.08 9.87
N LYS A 353 -27.87 -30.20 10.41
CA LYS A 353 -27.35 -29.25 11.41
C LYS A 353 -27.16 -27.84 10.82
N LEU A 354 -26.63 -27.73 9.60
CA LEU A 354 -26.38 -26.45 8.93
C LEU A 354 -27.69 -25.77 8.51
N GLU A 355 -28.70 -26.52 8.09
CA GLU A 355 -30.04 -25.99 7.80
C GLU A 355 -30.64 -25.26 9.02
N VAL A 356 -30.49 -25.83 10.23
CA VAL A 356 -30.94 -25.17 11.47
C VAL A 356 -30.12 -23.91 11.77
N LEU A 357 -28.79 -23.96 11.61
CA LEU A 357 -27.92 -22.81 11.86
C LEU A 357 -28.12 -21.67 10.85
N MET A 358 -28.59 -21.97 9.64
CA MET A 358 -28.92 -20.98 8.62
C MET A 358 -30.20 -20.20 8.93
N GLU A 359 -31.05 -20.71 9.83
CA GLU A 359 -32.23 -19.99 10.33
C GLU A 359 -31.87 -18.96 11.43
N GLU A 360 -30.67 -19.07 12.03
CA GLU A 360 -30.16 -18.11 13.01
C GLU A 360 -29.50 -16.90 12.31
N GLU A 361 -30.00 -15.68 12.55
CA GLU A 361 -29.49 -14.46 11.87
C GLU A 361 -27.98 -14.21 12.07
N ASP A 362 -27.44 -14.51 13.26
CA ASP A 362 -26.05 -14.23 13.61
C ASP A 362 -25.03 -15.16 12.93
N HIS A 363 -25.45 -16.37 12.53
CA HIS A 363 -24.57 -17.40 11.98
C HIS A 363 -24.85 -17.75 10.52
N ARG A 364 -25.86 -17.12 9.90
CA ARG A 364 -26.37 -17.47 8.57
C ARG A 364 -25.31 -17.48 7.47
N ASP A 365 -24.55 -16.40 7.33
CA ASP A 365 -23.57 -16.26 6.24
C ASP A 365 -22.46 -17.32 6.36
N TYR A 366 -21.95 -17.52 7.58
CA TYR A 366 -20.92 -18.52 7.83
C TYR A 366 -21.44 -19.95 7.63
N ALA A 367 -22.67 -20.25 8.08
CA ALA A 367 -23.29 -21.55 7.85
C ALA A 367 -23.52 -21.85 6.36
N MET A 368 -23.87 -20.83 5.57
CA MET A 368 -23.99 -20.95 4.11
C MET A 368 -22.66 -21.28 3.42
N ASP A 369 -21.56 -20.67 3.86
CA ASP A 369 -20.23 -20.96 3.32
C ASP A 369 -19.82 -22.42 3.62
N VAL A 370 -20.04 -22.90 4.84
CA VAL A 370 -19.73 -24.29 5.23
C VAL A 370 -20.61 -25.28 4.46
N GLU A 371 -21.90 -24.97 4.24
CA GLU A 371 -22.80 -25.82 3.45
C GLU A 371 -22.40 -25.88 1.96
N SER A 372 -21.85 -24.79 1.42
CA SER A 372 -21.27 -24.77 0.07
C SER A 372 -20.10 -25.76 -0.05
N VAL A 373 -19.19 -25.76 0.95
CA VAL A 373 -18.07 -26.72 0.98
C VAL A 373 -18.58 -28.15 1.15
N ARG A 374 -19.57 -28.38 2.03
CA ARG A 374 -20.20 -29.69 2.24
C ARG A 374 -20.80 -30.24 0.95
N ASN A 375 -21.55 -29.42 0.21
CA ASN A 375 -22.12 -29.79 -1.09
C ASN A 375 -21.05 -30.19 -2.12
N GLN A 376 -19.92 -29.47 -2.17
CA GLN A 376 -18.81 -29.82 -3.06
C GLN A 376 -18.22 -31.19 -2.72
N VAL A 377 -18.01 -31.46 -1.42
CA VAL A 377 -17.50 -32.76 -0.95
C VAL A 377 -18.46 -33.88 -1.32
N GLU A 378 -19.77 -33.68 -1.10
CA GLU A 378 -20.78 -34.67 -1.45
C GLU A 378 -20.83 -34.97 -2.95
N LEU A 379 -20.72 -33.94 -3.80
CA LEU A 379 -20.74 -34.08 -5.25
C LEU A 379 -19.55 -34.90 -5.75
N ILE A 380 -18.33 -34.55 -5.29
CA ILE A 380 -17.10 -35.28 -5.64
C ILE A 380 -17.17 -36.73 -5.13
N PHE A 381 -17.71 -36.95 -3.94
CA PHE A 381 -17.85 -38.28 -3.36
C PHE A 381 -18.78 -39.18 -4.20
N HIS A 382 -19.94 -38.66 -4.62
CA HIS A 382 -20.88 -39.40 -5.46
C HIS A 382 -20.35 -39.66 -6.87
N GLU A 383 -19.65 -38.68 -7.46
CA GLU A 383 -18.96 -38.83 -8.75
C GLU A 383 -17.94 -39.98 -8.68
N ARG A 384 -17.12 -40.02 -7.61
CA ARG A 384 -16.13 -41.10 -7.39
C ARG A 384 -16.75 -42.46 -7.08
N LEU A 385 -17.98 -42.52 -6.54
CA LEU A 385 -18.72 -43.77 -6.34
C LEU A 385 -19.41 -44.29 -7.61
N GLY A 386 -19.37 -43.55 -8.72
CA GLY A 386 -20.05 -43.91 -9.96
C GLY A 386 -21.58 -43.75 -9.91
N LYS A 387 -22.12 -43.09 -8.86
CA LYS A 387 -23.54 -42.76 -8.77
C LYS A 387 -23.80 -41.46 -9.53
N ARG A 388 -24.19 -41.55 -10.81
CA ARG A 388 -24.83 -40.41 -11.50
C ARG A 388 -26.10 -40.04 -10.73
N MET A 389 -26.08 -38.93 -9.98
CA MET A 389 -27.29 -38.37 -9.40
C MET A 389 -28.21 -37.87 -10.52
N GLN A 390 -29.23 -38.65 -10.87
CA GLN A 390 -30.44 -38.15 -11.53
C GLN A 390 -31.28 -37.40 -10.50
N ARG A 391 -31.05 -36.10 -10.33
CA ARG A 391 -32.06 -35.04 -10.09
C ARG A 391 -31.38 -33.74 -9.70
N LEU A 392 -31.38 -32.79 -10.65
CA LEU A 392 -32.01 -31.48 -10.48
C LEU A 392 -31.97 -30.79 -11.85
N SER A 393 -33.03 -31.03 -12.62
CA SER A 393 -33.38 -30.21 -13.77
C SER A 393 -33.90 -28.87 -13.26
N ARG A 394 -33.07 -27.83 -13.39
CA ARG A 394 -33.42 -26.45 -13.79
C ARG A 394 -32.27 -25.53 -13.42
N GLU A 395 -31.39 -25.25 -14.37
CA GLU A 395 -31.12 -23.90 -14.88
C GLU A 395 -30.13 -23.96 -16.05
N HIS A 396 -30.21 -22.94 -16.91
CA HIS A 396 -29.75 -22.94 -18.30
C HIS A 396 -28.22 -22.93 -18.47
N PRO A 397 -27.71 -23.40 -19.63
CA PRO A 397 -26.30 -23.42 -19.93
C PRO A 397 -25.83 -22.09 -20.55
N SER A 398 -24.76 -21.51 -20.04
CA SER A 398 -23.88 -20.64 -20.83
C SER A 398 -22.43 -20.92 -20.48
N GLN A 399 -21.80 -21.76 -21.31
CA GLN A 399 -20.36 -21.93 -21.34
C GLN A 399 -19.71 -20.75 -22.09
N ARG A 400 -18.73 -20.14 -21.41
CA ARG A 400 -17.35 -19.84 -21.86
C ARG A 400 -17.14 -19.21 -23.24
N HIS A 401 -16.43 -18.08 -23.30
CA HIS A 401 -14.98 -18.02 -23.63
C HIS A 401 -14.50 -16.59 -24.03
N ILE A 402 -13.31 -16.23 -23.51
CA ILE A 402 -12.22 -15.46 -24.16
C ILE A 402 -12.44 -13.96 -24.45
N SER A 403 -11.76 -13.12 -23.64
CA SER A 403 -11.03 -11.93 -24.13
C SER A 403 -10.23 -11.24 -23.01
N LEU A 404 -8.99 -11.69 -22.76
CA LEU A 404 -8.00 -10.93 -22.00
C LEU A 404 -6.64 -11.02 -22.70
N LEU A 405 -6.52 -10.26 -23.79
CA LEU A 405 -5.25 -9.87 -24.40
C LEU A 405 -5.47 -8.48 -24.98
N ASN A 406 -5.13 -7.44 -24.21
CA ASN A 406 -4.78 -6.11 -24.72
C ASN A 406 -4.40 -5.18 -23.56
N THR A 407 -3.19 -5.35 -23.02
CA THR A 407 -2.54 -4.33 -22.17
C THR A 407 -1.01 -4.49 -22.18
N TYR A 408 -0.38 -4.48 -23.35
CA TYR A 408 1.09 -4.35 -23.44
C TYR A 408 1.49 -3.54 -24.68
N THR A 409 0.98 -2.30 -24.77
CA THR A 409 1.42 -1.33 -25.80
C THR A 409 1.21 0.12 -25.35
N ALA A 410 1.58 0.46 -24.10
CA ALA A 410 1.44 1.83 -23.60
C ALA A 410 2.66 2.39 -22.85
N VAL A 411 3.74 1.62 -22.70
CA VAL A 411 4.91 2.05 -21.90
C VAL A 411 6.07 2.58 -22.77
N PHE A 412 6.05 2.36 -24.09
CA PHE A 412 7.12 2.83 -24.99
C PHE A 412 6.83 4.14 -25.75
N SER A 413 5.66 4.77 -25.55
CA SER A 413 5.30 6.04 -26.22
C SER A 413 5.54 7.29 -25.36
N PHE A 414 5.92 7.16 -24.08
CA PHE A 414 5.96 8.28 -23.15
C PHE A 414 7.29 9.06 -23.13
N ILE A 415 8.38 8.50 -23.64
CA ILE A 415 9.72 9.13 -23.56
C ILE A 415 10.05 9.99 -24.80
N ALA A 416 9.31 9.84 -25.91
CA ALA A 416 9.52 10.65 -27.12
C ALA A 416 8.66 11.94 -27.18
N MET A 417 7.73 12.15 -26.25
CA MET A 417 6.82 13.31 -26.25
C MET A 417 7.32 14.49 -25.38
N ALA A 418 8.38 14.31 -24.60
CA ALA A 418 8.88 15.34 -23.68
C ALA A 418 9.68 16.45 -24.39
N ASP A 419 10.49 16.12 -25.40
CA ASP A 419 11.36 17.08 -26.09
C ASP A 419 10.62 18.03 -27.04
N GLY A 420 9.47 17.63 -27.60
CA GLY A 420 8.66 18.52 -28.46
C GLY A 420 7.92 19.62 -27.68
N HIS A 421 7.66 19.38 -26.39
CA HIS A 421 6.80 20.26 -25.59
C HIS A 421 7.52 21.51 -25.07
N GLU A 422 8.86 21.48 -24.95
CA GLU A 422 9.67 22.65 -24.59
C GLU A 422 9.86 23.60 -25.78
N THR A 423 10.09 23.07 -26.98
CA THR A 423 10.20 23.89 -28.20
C THR A 423 8.89 24.63 -28.50
N ASP A 424 7.73 23.98 -28.32
CA ASP A 424 6.43 24.61 -28.53
C ASP A 424 6.11 25.68 -27.47
N LYS A 425 6.49 25.45 -26.21
CA LYS A 425 6.36 26.45 -25.13
C LYS A 425 7.22 27.69 -25.41
N ASN A 426 8.43 27.51 -25.93
CA ASN A 426 9.31 28.62 -26.29
C ASN A 426 8.74 29.46 -27.44
N ILE A 427 8.05 28.82 -28.39
CA ILE A 427 7.35 29.51 -29.48
C ILE A 427 6.16 30.31 -28.94
N GLU A 428 5.36 29.75 -28.03
CA GLU A 428 4.24 30.46 -27.38
C GLU A 428 4.72 31.67 -26.54
N ILE A 429 5.79 31.49 -25.77
CA ILE A 429 6.43 32.58 -25.01
C ILE A 429 6.92 33.68 -25.96
N TRP A 430 7.52 33.32 -27.10
CA TRP A 430 7.95 34.29 -28.10
C TRP A 430 6.78 35.05 -28.74
N LYS A 431 5.68 34.36 -29.07
CA LYS A 431 4.46 34.99 -29.59
C LYS A 431 3.89 36.01 -28.61
N ILE A 432 3.84 35.67 -27.33
CA ILE A 432 3.32 36.54 -26.27
C ILE A 432 4.24 37.75 -26.04
N LYS A 433 5.57 37.55 -26.00
CA LYS A 433 6.54 38.66 -25.96
C LYS A 433 6.39 39.62 -27.14
N LYS A 434 6.16 39.09 -28.35
CA LYS A 434 5.92 39.89 -29.56
C LYS A 434 4.59 40.64 -29.47
N LEU A 435 3.55 40.02 -28.91
CA LEU A 435 2.24 40.64 -28.71
C LEU A 435 2.30 41.79 -27.69
N ILE A 436 2.98 41.59 -26.55
CA ILE A 436 3.17 42.65 -25.53
C ILE A 436 3.86 43.86 -26.15
N LYS A 437 4.93 43.64 -26.92
CA LYS A 437 5.64 44.73 -27.63
C LYS A 437 4.74 45.49 -28.60
N ALA A 438 3.81 44.80 -29.27
CA ALA A 438 2.85 45.43 -30.16
C ALA A 438 1.76 46.21 -29.40
N LEU A 439 1.29 45.69 -28.27
CA LEU A 439 0.30 46.33 -27.41
C LEU A 439 0.85 47.58 -26.70
N GLU A 440 2.12 47.57 -26.28
CA GLU A 440 2.80 48.72 -25.66
C GLU A 440 3.09 49.85 -26.66
N ALA A 441 3.36 49.50 -27.93
CA ALA A 441 3.54 50.48 -29.00
C ALA A 441 2.22 51.14 -29.44
N ALA A 442 1.09 50.47 -29.22
CA ALA A 442 -0.22 50.97 -29.59
C ALA A 442 -0.69 52.09 -28.65
N ARG A 443 -1.02 53.25 -29.22
CA ARG A 443 -1.62 54.38 -28.48
C ARG A 443 -2.95 54.80 -29.08
N GLY A 444 -3.94 55.03 -28.21
CA GLY A 444 -5.25 55.52 -28.57
C GLY A 444 -5.38 57.04 -28.39
N ASN A 445 -6.33 57.64 -29.10
CA ASN A 445 -6.71 59.04 -28.90
C ASN A 445 -7.75 59.13 -27.76
N GLY A 446 -7.28 59.42 -26.54
CA GLY A 446 -8.12 59.50 -25.34
C GLY A 446 -8.35 58.15 -24.66
N THR A 447 -9.30 58.09 -23.70
CA THR A 447 -9.59 56.90 -22.88
C THR A 447 -10.42 55.88 -23.65
N SER A 448 -9.82 55.18 -24.60
CA SER A 448 -10.53 54.25 -25.51
C SER A 448 -9.93 52.85 -25.54
N MET A 449 -8.96 52.56 -24.68
CA MET A 449 -8.23 51.31 -24.62
C MET A 449 -8.65 50.55 -23.36
N ILE A 450 -9.38 49.46 -23.55
CA ILE A 450 -9.83 48.58 -22.47
C ILE A 450 -8.86 47.41 -22.34
N SER A 451 -8.33 47.24 -21.15
CA SER A 451 -7.53 46.09 -20.73
C SER A 451 -8.32 45.29 -19.71
N LEU A 452 -8.74 44.07 -20.07
CA LEU A 452 -9.54 43.18 -19.23
C LEU A 452 -8.82 41.85 -19.04
N ILE A 453 -8.56 41.47 -17.80
CA ILE A 453 -7.94 40.20 -17.42
C ILE A 453 -8.83 39.49 -16.41
N MET A 454 -9.17 38.22 -16.71
CA MET A 454 -9.98 37.35 -15.86
C MET A 454 -9.14 36.18 -15.34
N PRO A 455 -9.05 36.00 -14.01
CA PRO A 455 -8.31 34.86 -13.43
C PRO A 455 -9.07 33.54 -13.63
N PRO A 456 -8.38 32.40 -13.54
CA PRO A 456 -9.04 31.10 -13.63
C PRO A 456 -10.01 30.98 -12.45
N ARG A 457 -11.20 30.42 -12.72
CA ARG A 457 -12.35 30.30 -11.81
C ARG A 457 -13.22 31.56 -11.63
N ASP A 458 -12.93 32.67 -12.31
CA ASP A 458 -13.89 33.79 -12.37
C ASP A 458 -15.11 33.45 -13.25
N GLN A 459 -16.23 34.12 -13.02
CA GLN A 459 -17.46 33.90 -13.76
C GLN A 459 -17.63 34.97 -14.86
N ILE A 460 -17.81 34.54 -16.11
CA ILE A 460 -18.05 35.44 -17.26
C ILE A 460 -19.29 36.31 -17.04
N SER A 461 -20.32 35.79 -16.38
CA SER A 461 -21.55 36.53 -16.04
C SER A 461 -21.29 37.75 -15.17
N ARG A 462 -20.38 37.65 -14.18
CA ARG A 462 -19.97 38.75 -13.30
C ARG A 462 -19.34 39.88 -14.11
N VAL A 463 -18.40 39.54 -14.99
CA VAL A 463 -17.69 40.50 -15.83
C VAL A 463 -18.59 41.11 -16.90
N THR A 464 -19.51 40.33 -17.47
CA THR A 464 -20.52 40.83 -18.42
C THR A 464 -21.44 41.86 -17.77
N LYS A 465 -21.84 41.63 -16.51
CA LYS A 465 -22.63 42.59 -15.73
C LYS A 465 -21.84 43.88 -15.48
N MET A 466 -20.59 43.77 -15.02
CA MET A 466 -19.71 44.92 -14.80
C MET A 466 -19.55 45.77 -16.08
N LEU A 467 -19.30 45.15 -17.23
CA LEU A 467 -19.24 45.87 -18.51
C LEU A 467 -20.58 46.55 -18.88
N GLY A 468 -21.72 45.98 -18.47
CA GLY A 468 -23.03 46.61 -18.64
C GLY A 468 -23.19 47.87 -17.79
N ASP A 469 -22.74 47.82 -16.54
CA ASP A 469 -22.76 48.97 -15.62
C ASP A 469 -21.81 50.09 -16.11
N GLU A 470 -20.63 49.72 -16.61
CA GLU A 470 -19.65 50.63 -17.22
C GLU A 470 -20.17 51.25 -18.52
N PHE A 471 -20.92 50.50 -19.33
CA PHE A 471 -21.59 51.04 -20.52
C PHE A 471 -22.60 52.14 -20.14
N GLY A 472 -23.38 51.92 -19.07
CA GLY A 472 -24.32 52.89 -18.54
C GLY A 472 -23.60 54.17 -18.08
N THR A 473 -22.51 54.03 -17.33
CA THR A 473 -21.70 55.17 -16.85
C THR A 473 -21.05 55.93 -18.01
N ALA A 474 -20.49 55.23 -19.01
CA ALA A 474 -19.87 55.82 -20.18
C ALA A 474 -20.83 56.64 -21.06
N SER A 475 -22.14 56.37 -21.00
CA SER A 475 -23.16 57.13 -21.74
C SER A 475 -23.24 58.61 -21.29
N ASN A 476 -22.84 58.90 -20.05
CA ASN A 476 -22.85 60.22 -19.43
C ASN A 476 -21.60 61.06 -19.78
N ILE A 477 -20.66 60.53 -20.57
CA ILE A 477 -19.46 61.27 -20.99
C ILE A 477 -19.86 62.46 -21.88
N LYS A 478 -19.41 63.67 -21.50
CA LYS A 478 -19.75 64.94 -22.17
C LYS A 478 -19.17 65.06 -23.60
N SER A 479 -17.96 64.53 -23.83
CA SER A 479 -17.32 64.57 -25.14
C SER A 479 -17.95 63.56 -26.10
N ARG A 480 -18.52 64.03 -27.21
CA ARG A 480 -19.21 63.18 -28.21
C ARG A 480 -18.29 62.12 -28.79
N VAL A 481 -17.06 62.49 -29.16
CA VAL A 481 -16.08 61.60 -29.79
C VAL A 481 -15.58 60.55 -28.80
N ASN A 482 -15.17 60.97 -27.59
CA ASN A 482 -14.67 60.04 -26.56
C ASN A 482 -15.77 59.05 -26.12
N ARG A 483 -17.00 59.54 -25.95
CA ARG A 483 -18.16 58.69 -25.62
C ARG A 483 -18.38 57.62 -26.68
N GLN A 484 -18.33 57.97 -27.97
CA GLN A 484 -18.53 57.01 -29.05
C GLN A 484 -17.42 55.95 -29.09
N SER A 485 -16.17 56.35 -28.82
CA SER A 485 -15.03 55.44 -28.75
C SER A 485 -15.12 54.46 -27.58
N VAL A 486 -15.47 54.95 -26.37
CA VAL A 486 -15.64 54.11 -25.17
C VAL A 486 -16.79 53.12 -25.34
N LEU A 487 -17.97 53.59 -25.76
CA LEU A 487 -19.13 52.73 -25.97
C LEU A 487 -18.85 51.67 -27.05
N GLY A 488 -18.13 52.04 -28.12
CA GLY A 488 -17.70 51.11 -29.15
C GLY A 488 -16.74 50.04 -28.63
N ALA A 489 -15.79 50.41 -27.77
CA ALA A 489 -14.84 49.48 -27.15
C ALA A 489 -15.55 48.50 -26.20
N ILE A 490 -16.44 48.99 -25.33
CA ILE A 490 -17.21 48.13 -24.39
C ILE A 490 -18.13 47.18 -25.17
N THR A 491 -18.81 47.65 -26.21
CA THR A 491 -19.66 46.80 -27.06
C THR A 491 -18.85 45.67 -27.70
N SER A 492 -17.63 45.99 -28.16
CA SER A 492 -16.71 45.01 -28.77
C SER A 492 -16.24 43.98 -27.73
N ALA A 493 -15.93 44.42 -26.49
CA ALA A 493 -15.59 43.51 -25.39
C ALA A 493 -16.73 42.54 -25.06
N GLN A 494 -17.95 43.06 -24.92
CA GLN A 494 -19.14 42.26 -24.63
C GLN A 494 -19.43 41.24 -25.73
N GLN A 495 -19.26 41.61 -27.00
CA GLN A 495 -19.45 40.70 -28.13
C GLN A 495 -18.42 39.56 -28.12
N ARG A 496 -17.16 39.84 -27.77
CA ARG A 496 -16.13 38.80 -27.64
C ARG A 496 -16.36 37.88 -26.46
N LEU A 497 -16.74 38.42 -25.30
CA LEU A 497 -17.03 37.59 -24.12
C LEU A 497 -18.18 36.60 -24.34
N LYS A 498 -19.16 36.93 -25.19
CA LYS A 498 -20.25 36.00 -25.56
C LYS A 498 -19.78 34.74 -26.29
N LEU A 499 -18.60 34.76 -26.89
CA LEU A 499 -18.02 33.58 -27.56
C LEU A 499 -17.52 32.54 -26.54
N TYR A 500 -17.25 32.95 -25.30
CA TYR A 500 -16.76 32.08 -24.24
C TYR A 500 -17.90 31.68 -23.30
N SER A 501 -18.11 30.36 -23.13
CA SER A 501 -19.12 29.83 -22.21
C SER A 501 -18.62 29.77 -20.76
N LYS A 502 -17.32 29.54 -20.58
CA LYS A 502 -16.61 29.53 -19.29
C LYS A 502 -15.21 30.12 -19.48
N VAL A 503 -14.63 30.68 -18.41
CA VAL A 503 -13.24 31.17 -18.45
C VAL A 503 -12.32 29.95 -18.64
N PRO A 504 -11.38 29.98 -19.61
CA PRO A 504 -10.40 28.91 -19.83
C PRO A 504 -9.54 28.62 -18.58
N PRO A 505 -8.90 27.43 -18.49
CA PRO A 505 -8.20 26.98 -17.28
C PRO A 505 -7.02 27.87 -16.86
N ASN A 506 -6.38 28.60 -17.78
CA ASN A 506 -5.31 29.54 -17.45
C ASN A 506 -5.80 30.99 -17.26
N GLY A 507 -7.10 31.24 -17.40
CA GLY A 507 -7.69 32.60 -17.41
C GLY A 507 -7.95 33.10 -18.83
N LEU A 508 -8.43 34.34 -18.94
CA LEU A 508 -8.69 34.99 -20.23
C LEU A 508 -8.19 36.43 -20.22
N VAL A 509 -7.50 36.82 -21.29
CA VAL A 509 -7.02 38.18 -21.50
C VAL A 509 -7.72 38.78 -22.71
N LEU A 510 -8.29 39.97 -22.56
CA LEU A 510 -9.03 40.69 -23.60
C LEU A 510 -8.55 42.14 -23.66
N TYR A 511 -8.00 42.53 -24.81
CA TYR A 511 -7.66 43.90 -25.16
C TYR A 511 -8.57 44.40 -26.26
N THR A 512 -9.24 45.54 -26.05
CA THR A 512 -10.08 46.15 -27.08
C THR A 512 -9.92 47.67 -27.10
N GLY A 513 -9.86 48.26 -28.28
CA GLY A 513 -9.76 49.71 -28.42
C GLY A 513 -9.57 50.16 -29.85
N THR A 514 -9.50 51.47 -30.06
CA THR A 514 -9.25 52.08 -31.37
C THR A 514 -7.85 52.69 -31.37
N ILE A 515 -6.96 52.15 -32.19
CA ILE A 515 -5.58 52.62 -32.32
C ILE A 515 -5.41 53.42 -33.61
N VAL A 516 -4.53 54.43 -33.58
CA VAL A 516 -4.15 55.17 -34.77
C VAL A 516 -2.95 54.47 -35.40
N THR A 517 -3.08 54.02 -36.65
CA THR A 517 -1.96 53.40 -37.39
C THR A 517 -1.05 54.50 -37.96
N GLU A 518 0.19 54.16 -38.33
CA GLU A 518 1.17 55.11 -38.90
C GLU A 518 0.64 55.88 -40.13
N ASP A 519 -0.31 55.29 -40.87
CA ASP A 519 -1.01 55.93 -42.00
C ASP A 519 -2.08 56.97 -41.58
N GLY A 520 -2.19 57.30 -40.29
CA GLY A 520 -3.17 58.25 -39.75
C GLY A 520 -4.62 57.74 -39.74
N LYS A 521 -4.85 56.46 -40.06
CA LYS A 521 -6.17 55.82 -40.07
C LYS A 521 -6.48 55.18 -38.71
N GLU A 522 -7.73 55.34 -38.26
CA GLU A 522 -8.26 54.68 -37.06
C GLU A 522 -8.55 53.21 -37.34
N LYS A 523 -7.98 52.31 -36.54
CA LYS A 523 -8.19 50.86 -36.62
C LYS A 523 -8.72 50.33 -35.29
N LYS A 524 -9.88 49.66 -35.33
CA LYS A 524 -10.40 48.93 -34.17
C LYS A 524 -9.63 47.63 -34.01
N VAL A 525 -9.07 47.43 -32.82
CA VAL A 525 -8.31 46.24 -32.45
C VAL A 525 -9.02 45.55 -31.32
N THR A 526 -9.23 44.24 -31.48
CA THR A 526 -9.81 43.39 -30.45
C THR A 526 -9.03 42.08 -30.45
N ILE A 527 -8.36 41.80 -29.34
CA ILE A 527 -7.48 40.65 -29.18
C ILE A 527 -7.93 39.92 -27.92
N ASP A 528 -8.29 38.65 -28.09
CA ASP A 528 -8.64 37.73 -27.02
C ASP A 528 -7.77 36.48 -27.13
N PHE A 529 -7.16 36.06 -26.01
CA PHE A 529 -6.36 34.84 -25.96
C PHE A 529 -6.28 34.27 -24.54
N GLU A 530 -6.00 32.97 -24.45
CA GLU A 530 -5.67 32.28 -23.22
C GLU A 530 -4.16 32.34 -22.97
N PRO A 531 -3.69 32.79 -21.78
CA PRO A 531 -2.28 32.83 -21.45
C PRO A 531 -1.68 31.43 -21.26
N PHE A 532 -0.37 31.30 -21.47
CA PHE A 532 0.37 30.03 -21.32
C PHE A 532 0.55 29.56 -19.87
N ARG A 533 0.25 30.43 -18.89
CA ARG A 533 0.29 30.16 -17.45
C ARG A 533 -0.94 30.78 -16.78
N PRO A 534 -1.46 30.17 -15.70
CA PRO A 534 -2.62 30.68 -14.98
C PRO A 534 -2.33 32.06 -14.35
N ILE A 535 -3.17 33.05 -14.66
CA ILE A 535 -3.07 34.41 -14.11
C ILE A 535 -3.96 34.56 -12.89
N ASN A 536 -3.40 34.91 -11.73
CA ASN A 536 -4.20 35.18 -10.51
C ASN A 536 -4.71 36.64 -10.39
N ALA A 537 -4.34 37.52 -11.32
CA ALA A 537 -4.78 38.91 -11.35
C ALA A 537 -6.17 39.07 -12.00
N SER A 538 -6.99 39.96 -11.44
CA SER A 538 -8.21 40.46 -12.07
C SER A 538 -8.04 41.96 -12.32
N LEU A 539 -8.07 42.38 -13.58
CA LEU A 539 -7.81 43.76 -13.99
C LEU A 539 -8.89 44.24 -14.97
N TYR A 540 -9.45 45.41 -14.72
CA TYR A 540 -10.25 46.16 -15.69
C TYR A 540 -9.83 47.62 -15.65
N LEU A 541 -9.26 48.11 -16.74
CA LEU A 541 -8.84 49.51 -16.90
C LEU A 541 -9.21 50.03 -18.28
N CYS A 542 -9.67 51.29 -18.32
CA CYS A 542 -9.91 52.04 -19.55
C CYS A 542 -9.01 53.27 -19.57
N ASP A 543 -7.98 53.27 -20.42
CA ASP A 543 -7.00 54.36 -20.52
C ASP A 543 -6.67 54.68 -21.99
N ASN A 544 -5.66 55.51 -22.23
CA ASN A 544 -5.12 55.84 -23.56
C ASN A 544 -4.08 54.83 -24.08
N LYS A 545 -3.69 53.86 -23.25
CA LYS A 545 -2.74 52.78 -23.54
C LYS A 545 -3.27 51.44 -23.03
N PHE A 546 -2.74 50.33 -23.56
CA PHE A 546 -3.00 49.01 -22.99
C PHE A 546 -2.10 48.75 -21.78
N HIS A 547 -2.68 48.10 -20.76
CA HIS A 547 -1.99 47.71 -19.54
C HIS A 547 -1.54 46.26 -19.64
N THR A 548 -0.23 46.06 -19.77
CA THR A 548 0.44 44.75 -19.96
C THR A 548 1.19 44.29 -18.72
N GLU A 549 1.08 44.99 -17.58
CA GLU A 549 1.89 44.73 -16.38
C GLU A 549 1.71 43.27 -15.89
N ALA A 550 0.47 42.79 -15.85
CA ALA A 550 0.14 41.42 -15.44
C ALA A 550 0.63 40.34 -16.42
N LEU A 551 0.86 40.68 -17.70
CA LEU A 551 1.46 39.74 -18.66
C LEU A 551 2.99 39.71 -18.54
N ASN A 552 3.61 40.83 -18.17
CA ASN A 552 5.05 40.89 -17.91
C ASN A 552 5.43 40.07 -16.66
N GLU A 553 4.59 40.07 -15.61
CA GLU A 553 4.77 39.22 -14.43
C GLU A 553 4.80 37.72 -14.79
N LEU A 554 3.96 37.27 -15.75
CA LEU A 554 3.98 35.88 -16.21
C LEU A 554 5.26 35.48 -16.98
N LEU A 555 5.95 36.47 -17.56
CA LEU A 555 7.20 36.27 -18.28
C LEU A 555 8.41 36.24 -17.34
N GLU A 556 8.27 36.69 -16.10
CA GLU A 556 9.30 36.50 -15.07
C GLU A 556 9.41 35.00 -14.73
N SER A 557 10.64 34.50 -14.74
CA SER A 557 10.93 33.11 -14.44
C SER A 557 10.80 32.89 -12.93
N ASP A 558 9.59 32.64 -12.45
CA ASP A 558 9.39 32.24 -11.06
C ASP A 558 10.05 30.88 -10.80
N ASP A 559 10.91 30.85 -9.79
CA ASP A 559 11.39 29.62 -9.19
C ASP A 559 10.20 28.91 -8.56
N LYS A 560 9.92 27.67 -9.00
CA LYS A 560 8.88 26.86 -8.39
C LYS A 560 9.45 26.23 -7.10
N PHE A 561 8.74 26.40 -6.00
CA PHE A 561 9.06 25.81 -4.71
C PHE A 561 8.19 24.59 -4.44
N GLY A 562 8.79 23.52 -3.92
CA GLY A 562 8.07 22.35 -3.41
C GLY A 562 7.84 22.44 -1.91
N PHE A 563 6.62 22.18 -1.46
CA PHE A 563 6.22 22.09 -0.06
C PHE A 563 5.83 20.65 0.29
N ILE A 564 6.38 20.15 1.40
CA ILE A 564 5.95 18.92 2.06
C ILE A 564 5.46 19.30 3.45
N VAL A 565 4.16 19.11 3.70
CA VAL A 565 3.54 19.35 5.00
C VAL A 565 3.24 17.99 5.63
N MET A 566 3.90 17.67 6.74
CA MET A 566 3.68 16.43 7.49
C MET A 566 2.97 16.72 8.81
N ASP A 567 1.85 16.03 9.03
CA ASP A 567 1.10 16.05 10.29
C ASP A 567 0.86 14.61 10.79
N GLY A 568 0.45 14.46 12.05
CA GLY A 568 0.07 13.20 12.67
C GLY A 568 -1.12 12.50 12.01
N ASN A 569 -1.93 13.24 11.25
CA ASN A 569 -3.10 12.72 10.51
C ASN A 569 -2.83 12.47 9.01
N GLY A 570 -1.68 12.88 8.48
CA GLY A 570 -1.36 12.75 7.05
C GLY A 570 -0.34 13.73 6.51
N THR A 571 0.07 13.52 5.25
CA THR A 571 1.04 14.37 4.53
C THR A 571 0.39 15.01 3.30
N LEU A 572 0.77 16.25 2.99
CA LEU A 572 0.42 16.98 1.78
C LEU A 572 1.68 17.41 1.02
N PHE A 573 1.69 17.16 -0.29
CA PHE A 573 2.68 17.65 -1.24
C PHE A 573 2.05 18.74 -2.11
N GLY A 574 2.71 19.88 -2.21
CA GLY A 574 2.25 20.99 -3.05
C GLY A 574 3.41 21.75 -3.67
N THR A 575 3.13 22.53 -4.69
CA THR A 575 4.07 23.45 -5.32
C THR A 575 3.54 24.87 -5.30
N LEU A 576 4.46 25.82 -5.16
CA LEU A 576 4.21 27.25 -5.25
C LEU A 576 5.07 27.83 -6.37
N SER A 577 4.44 28.43 -7.37
CA SER A 577 5.12 29.16 -8.45
C SER A 577 4.60 30.59 -8.44
N GLY A 578 5.42 31.55 -8.00
CA GLY A 578 4.98 32.92 -7.76
C GLY A 578 3.81 32.97 -6.79
N ASN A 579 2.68 33.51 -7.24
CA ASN A 579 1.42 33.58 -6.48
C ASN A 579 0.47 32.38 -6.68
N THR A 580 0.86 31.38 -7.48
CA THR A 580 0.01 30.21 -7.78
C THR A 580 0.38 29.01 -6.91
N ARG A 581 -0.61 28.49 -6.16
CA ARG A 581 -0.49 27.28 -5.33
C ARG A 581 -1.16 26.09 -6.00
N GLU A 582 -0.49 24.95 -6.03
CA GLU A 582 -1.00 23.69 -6.56
C GLU A 582 -0.75 22.57 -5.56
N VAL A 583 -1.78 21.77 -5.27
CA VAL A 583 -1.66 20.59 -4.40
C VAL A 583 -1.48 19.38 -5.30
N LEU A 584 -0.33 18.72 -5.22
CA LEU A 584 0.03 17.60 -6.08
C LEU A 584 -0.53 16.28 -5.56
N HIS A 585 -0.30 16.00 -4.27
CA HIS A 585 -0.66 14.73 -3.69
C HIS A 585 -0.96 14.89 -2.19
N LYS A 586 -1.96 14.14 -1.70
CA LYS A 586 -2.36 14.13 -0.30
C LYS A 586 -2.71 12.71 0.10
N PHE A 587 -2.19 12.27 1.25
CA PHE A 587 -2.58 11.00 1.85
C PHE A 587 -2.72 11.13 3.36
N SER A 588 -3.68 10.38 3.93
CA SER A 588 -3.90 10.32 5.38
C SER A 588 -3.19 9.12 6.00
N VAL A 589 -2.82 9.25 7.28
CA VAL A 589 -2.19 8.19 8.09
C VAL A 589 -2.81 8.19 9.47
N ASP A 590 -3.09 7.00 9.99
CA ASP A 590 -3.55 6.81 11.37
C ASP A 590 -2.39 6.34 12.27
N LEU A 591 -1.88 7.26 13.08
CA LEU A 591 -0.77 7.01 14.00
C LEU A 591 -1.27 6.73 15.42
N PRO A 592 -0.69 5.77 16.16
CA PRO A 592 -1.08 5.49 17.54
C PRO A 592 -0.77 6.71 18.43
N LYS A 593 -1.77 7.19 19.17
CA LYS A 593 -1.60 8.34 20.09
C LYS A 593 -0.61 8.03 21.23
N LYS A 594 -0.22 9.02 22.03
CA LYS A 594 0.54 8.77 23.27
C LYS A 594 -0.43 8.34 24.37
N HIS A 595 -0.12 7.25 25.09
CA HIS A 595 -0.95 6.74 26.18
C HIS A 595 -0.03 6.41 27.36
N GLY A 596 -0.44 6.78 28.57
CA GLY A 596 0.25 6.45 29.83
C GLY A 596 -0.28 5.19 30.52
N ARG A 597 -1.28 4.53 29.94
CA ARG A 597 -1.88 3.28 30.44
C ARG A 597 -1.32 2.12 29.63
N GLY A 598 -0.78 1.10 30.31
CA GLY A 598 -0.19 -0.06 29.63
C GLY A 598 0.57 -1.04 30.51
N GLY A 599 0.91 -0.69 31.76
CA GLY A 599 1.67 -1.59 32.65
C GLY A 599 2.90 -2.18 31.97
N GLN A 600 3.05 -3.50 31.98
CA GLN A 600 4.12 -4.23 31.29
C GLN A 600 4.12 -4.04 29.76
N SER A 601 2.95 -3.80 29.16
CA SER A 601 2.80 -3.56 27.71
C SER A 601 3.10 -2.12 27.29
N ALA A 602 3.37 -1.20 28.24
CA ALA A 602 3.64 0.21 27.94
C ALA A 602 4.87 0.38 27.01
N LEU A 603 5.92 -0.42 27.23
CA LEU A 603 7.12 -0.40 26.40
C LEU A 603 6.84 -0.88 24.97
N ARG A 604 6.01 -1.93 24.83
CA ARG A 604 5.55 -2.44 23.53
C ARG A 604 4.76 -1.39 22.75
N PHE A 605 3.82 -0.70 23.40
CA PHE A 605 3.05 0.37 22.76
C PHE A 605 3.91 1.59 22.40
N ALA A 606 4.94 1.88 23.19
CA ALA A 606 5.92 2.91 22.84
C ALA A 606 6.72 2.53 21.60
N ARG A 607 7.18 1.28 21.51
CA ARG A 607 7.94 0.78 20.35
C ARG A 607 7.08 0.75 19.08
N LEU A 608 5.87 0.20 19.12
CA LEU A 608 4.91 0.21 18.01
C LEU A 608 4.59 1.62 17.50
N ARG A 609 4.53 2.60 18.40
CA ARG A 609 4.32 4.01 18.03
C ARG A 609 5.52 4.58 17.29
N MET A 610 6.73 4.32 17.76
CA MET A 610 7.95 4.78 17.09
C MET A 610 8.15 4.09 15.74
N GLU A 611 7.80 2.81 15.64
CA GLU A 611 7.86 2.04 14.41
C GLU A 611 6.86 2.57 13.36
N LYS A 612 5.60 2.78 13.74
CA LYS A 612 4.61 3.38 12.82
C LYS A 612 4.98 4.81 12.41
N ARG A 613 5.55 5.62 13.30
CA ARG A 613 6.10 6.94 12.95
C ARG A 613 7.25 6.83 11.96
N HIS A 614 8.17 5.89 12.18
CA HIS A 614 9.29 5.66 11.27
C HIS A 614 8.82 5.21 9.88
N ASN A 615 7.86 4.29 9.82
CA ASN A 615 7.27 3.84 8.55
C ASN A 615 6.53 4.98 7.83
N TYR A 616 5.86 5.85 8.57
CA TYR A 616 5.24 7.05 8.02
C TYR A 616 6.28 8.00 7.40
N VAL A 617 7.34 8.34 8.14
CA VAL A 617 8.43 9.19 7.62
C VAL A 617 9.09 8.57 6.41
N ARG A 618 9.36 7.25 6.42
CA ARG A 618 9.92 6.52 5.28
C ARG A 618 9.03 6.60 4.05
N LYS A 619 7.73 6.34 4.21
CA LYS A 619 6.74 6.43 3.13
C LYS A 619 6.67 7.85 2.55
N THR A 620 6.68 8.88 3.40
CA THR A 620 6.73 10.28 2.95
C THR A 620 8.02 10.58 2.19
N ALA A 621 9.16 10.09 2.67
CA ALA A 621 10.46 10.26 2.02
C ALA A 621 10.57 9.52 0.67
N GLU A 622 9.93 8.37 0.51
CA GLU A 622 9.87 7.63 -0.77
C GLU A 622 8.94 8.31 -1.78
N LEU A 623 7.82 8.87 -1.30
CA LEU A 623 6.87 9.58 -2.16
C LEU A 623 7.38 10.96 -2.58
N ALA A 624 8.26 11.59 -1.79
CA ALA A 624 8.81 12.91 -2.07
C ALA A 624 9.53 13.00 -3.44
N PRO A 625 10.49 12.12 -3.79
CA PRO A 625 11.08 12.09 -5.13
C PRO A 625 10.01 11.89 -6.21
N SER A 626 9.14 10.89 -6.09
CA SER A 626 8.12 10.60 -7.12
C SER A 626 7.18 11.77 -7.40
N SER A 627 6.92 12.61 -6.40
CA SER A 627 5.98 13.73 -6.50
C SER A 627 6.65 15.09 -6.76
N LEU A 628 7.93 15.27 -6.40
CA LEU A 628 8.64 16.56 -6.45
C LEU A 628 9.89 16.58 -7.36
N LEU A 629 10.16 15.50 -8.11
CA LEU A 629 11.36 15.30 -8.95
C LEU A 629 11.64 16.35 -10.05
N ILE A 630 10.96 17.49 -10.08
CA ILE A 630 11.26 18.60 -10.99
C ILE A 630 11.85 19.81 -10.24
N LEU A 631 11.92 19.85 -8.90
CA LEU A 631 12.28 21.09 -8.18
C LEU A 631 13.19 20.89 -6.95
N PRO A 632 14.02 21.89 -6.61
CA PRO A 632 14.86 21.85 -5.41
C PRO A 632 13.98 21.82 -4.15
N LEU A 633 14.20 20.84 -3.27
CA LEU A 633 13.57 20.69 -1.96
C LEU A 633 14.13 21.76 -1.00
N VAL A 634 13.26 22.60 -0.42
CA VAL A 634 13.72 23.74 0.41
C VAL A 634 13.31 23.67 1.89
N ASN A 635 12.37 22.83 2.35
CA ASN A 635 12.18 22.67 3.81
C ASN A 635 11.40 21.41 4.21
N LEU A 636 11.82 20.77 5.30
CA LEU A 636 11.14 19.67 5.97
C LEU A 636 10.76 20.16 7.38
N MET A 637 9.46 20.39 7.62
CA MET A 637 8.96 20.82 8.93
C MET A 637 8.25 19.63 9.59
N LEU A 638 8.81 19.15 10.71
CA LEU A 638 8.21 18.15 11.59
C LEU A 638 7.69 18.88 12.85
N GLN A 639 6.43 18.69 13.20
CA GLN A 639 5.89 19.04 14.52
C GLN A 639 5.86 17.77 15.37
N ASP A 640 6.44 17.83 16.59
CA ASP A 640 6.59 16.71 17.53
C ASP A 640 5.29 16.30 18.26
#